data_AF-A0A1E3H5N4-F1
#
_entry.id   AF-A0A1E3H5N4-F1
#
_cell.length_a   1.000
_cell.length_b   1.000
_cell.length_c   1.000
_cell.angle_alpha   90.00
_cell.angle_beta   90.00
_cell.angle_gamma   90.00
#
_symmetry.space_group_name_H-M   'P 1'
#
loop_
_entity.id
_entity.type
_entity.pdbx_description
1 polymer ?
#
loop_
_entity_poly.entity_id
_entity_poly.type
_entity_poly.pdbx_seq_one_letter_code
_entity_poly.pdbx_strand_id
1 'polypeptide(L)'
;MAGLMGSAGNDTILMTGGTDVVTALAGEDTIRAGNFLTAGDKIDGGDDTDVLVLDGDYLQPVVFKSQTMRSVEFLHLTAGHDYSLKTHDGNVAAGQQLTIEVIGGSAGRLVFDGSAEKDGHFGVRGMSGNDMLKGGNGDDVFWVWQGGVDTVIGGDGDDTAIFNDGYTTADTFFGGAGYDTLVVGAGTDAEITFDPATLTGVEEIRIESKDGGSTVLTTVDAIVAAGETLKVGVMGGVSSINQGLAFNGSGETDGHFDITGGTGDDVLIGGAADDVFRMHRGGDDIVVAGAGDDRVEFTKHYNGNDIVDGGFGVDALHIGGLSTPVTLSGTTVQNIEHLYITSSLSSVVNVTDSLVGSGETLHISSGYMTGGTTFVLDASAETDGTFGIMDHNGTDIILGGGGREDVDLRGGGTDRIYSGGGDDLIRGAGTIDLEDIIDGGSGRDSLDLNGDYEITLKSSTIRNVEELGLGAGHDYRIHLHKDTIADGQTMTVNGYWLDDGDVLLVDDSSGGAGTLEVRAGAAFRNSGSAVRAGSGTSDSLHLDGDYSETLVLGPGKLAGVEMLGLGAGFSYNLVAQDSTVAAGQTMEVRGYWLGAGDRLTFDGSAETDGSFVMSGGKGNDVMKGGSGNDTLRIYAGGDDRAHGGGGDDSFDVGQALGPKDRINGGTGNDTLEIDADMAITLGGAVVKDIEKIRLGDGHDYVLTVTDALLDAGETLTIDAWHLGAGDTVILDGKAETNGSFDIETGEGDDSLLGGGGNDIFEAGGGKDVLDGRAGDDVLDGGVGNDTLSGGSDDDVLDGGLGTDKLGGGAGNDVLKGGSGGDVLDGGEDRDLVSYEGSAAAVIVSLAAGTASGGDADGDVLTGVENLMGSNYSDTFIGDGGVNWLEGAWGDDFLAGGAGADVLRGGVGTDTADYSGSGAGVFVSLAAGMGAWGDAAGDTLSQIENVIGSNVADTIHGNSARNVLTGKGGKDTLSGLDDGDLLDGGSGNDVLIGGSGGDTFIFKGTNWGVDSIVDFVKGDFDKIDLSDHDYLFRDLGISYADGDATIVTSHGTIVLEGVSSGLTAGEFLL
;
A
#
# COMPACT_ATOMS: atom_id res chain seq x y z
N MET A 1 -94.82 -20.66 -53.55
CA MET A 1 -93.71 -20.99 -54.45
C MET A 1 -94.12 -20.63 -55.87
N ALA A 2 -93.92 -19.38 -56.24
CA ALA A 2 -93.72 -19.03 -57.64
C ALA A 2 -92.24 -19.31 -57.97
N GLY A 3 -91.96 -20.07 -59.02
CA GLY A 3 -90.61 -20.21 -59.55
C GLY A 3 -90.36 -19.06 -60.52
N LEU A 4 -89.44 -18.17 -60.18
CA LEU A 4 -88.99 -17.07 -61.02
C LEU A 4 -87.61 -17.47 -61.55
N MET A 5 -87.49 -17.66 -62.86
CA MET A 5 -86.24 -18.08 -63.49
C MET A 5 -85.82 -17.02 -64.51
N GLY A 6 -84.59 -16.56 -64.41
CA GLY A 6 -83.95 -15.67 -65.37
C GLY A 6 -83.59 -16.37 -66.68
N SER A 7 -83.09 -15.59 -67.62
CA SER A 7 -82.49 -16.01 -68.88
C SER A 7 -80.96 -15.97 -68.77
N ALA A 8 -80.25 -16.37 -69.83
CA ALA A 8 -78.78 -16.37 -69.83
C ALA A 8 -78.18 -14.99 -70.21
N GLY A 9 -78.77 -13.89 -69.73
CA GLY A 9 -78.23 -12.54 -69.87
C GLY A 9 -78.89 -11.57 -68.89
N ASN A 10 -78.30 -10.39 -68.68
CA ASN A 10 -78.64 -9.46 -67.60
C ASN A 10 -80.15 -9.15 -67.49
N ASP A 11 -80.78 -9.70 -66.46
CA ASP A 11 -82.19 -9.65 -66.18
C ASP A 11 -82.49 -8.78 -64.95
N THR A 12 -83.73 -8.26 -64.89
CA THR A 12 -84.26 -7.64 -63.66
C THR A 12 -85.46 -8.43 -63.18
N ILE A 13 -85.31 -9.14 -62.07
CA ILE A 13 -86.31 -10.07 -61.54
C ILE A 13 -87.03 -9.42 -60.35
N LEU A 14 -88.35 -9.23 -60.44
CA LEU A 14 -89.17 -8.62 -59.39
C LEU A 14 -89.92 -9.68 -58.58
N MET A 15 -89.74 -9.70 -57.27
CA MET A 15 -90.49 -10.59 -56.36
C MET A 15 -91.90 -10.04 -56.11
N THR A 16 -92.88 -10.92 -55.87
CA THR A 16 -94.32 -10.54 -55.86
C THR A 16 -95.08 -10.95 -54.59
N GLY A 17 -94.38 -11.02 -53.45
CA GLY A 17 -94.98 -11.30 -52.13
C GLY A 17 -95.37 -12.77 -51.92
N GLY A 18 -94.99 -13.35 -50.78
CA GLY A 18 -95.26 -14.75 -50.45
C GLY A 18 -93.97 -15.55 -50.24
N THR A 19 -93.96 -16.82 -50.67
CA THR A 19 -92.75 -17.66 -50.70
C THR A 19 -92.33 -17.92 -52.14
N ASP A 20 -91.19 -17.37 -52.55
CA ASP A 20 -90.63 -17.32 -53.90
C ASP A 20 -89.34 -18.16 -54.02
N VAL A 21 -89.08 -18.70 -55.22
CA VAL A 21 -87.81 -19.37 -55.56
C VAL A 21 -87.28 -18.72 -56.84
N VAL A 22 -86.17 -18.00 -56.73
CA VAL A 22 -85.50 -17.24 -57.79
C VAL A 22 -84.20 -17.96 -58.19
N THR A 23 -83.98 -18.11 -59.49
CA THR A 23 -82.71 -18.61 -60.06
C THR A 23 -82.39 -17.80 -61.32
N ALA A 24 -81.34 -16.96 -61.29
CA ALA A 24 -81.10 -15.97 -62.35
C ALA A 24 -80.30 -16.54 -63.55
N LEU A 25 -79.43 -17.53 -63.31
CA LEU A 25 -78.62 -18.28 -64.31
C LEU A 25 -77.29 -17.61 -64.67
N ALA A 26 -77.10 -17.08 -65.87
CA ALA A 26 -75.81 -16.50 -66.31
C ALA A 26 -76.07 -15.10 -66.88
N GLY A 27 -75.18 -14.14 -66.65
CA GLY A 27 -75.43 -12.70 -66.82
C GLY A 27 -75.39 -11.95 -65.49
N GLU A 28 -75.13 -10.64 -65.53
CA GLU A 28 -75.16 -9.81 -64.31
C GLU A 28 -76.61 -9.41 -64.01
N ASP A 29 -77.27 -10.15 -63.11
CA ASP A 29 -78.70 -10.03 -62.87
C ASP A 29 -79.02 -9.15 -61.65
N THR A 30 -80.17 -8.48 -61.69
CA THR A 30 -80.68 -7.65 -60.58
C THR A 30 -82.00 -8.17 -60.06
N ILE A 31 -82.01 -8.70 -58.84
CA ILE A 31 -83.18 -9.26 -58.18
C ILE A 31 -83.74 -8.21 -57.22
N ARG A 32 -84.98 -7.74 -57.41
CA ARG A 32 -85.63 -6.72 -56.58
C ARG A 32 -86.68 -7.36 -55.68
N ALA A 33 -86.40 -7.41 -54.38
CA ALA A 33 -87.29 -8.03 -53.39
C ALA A 33 -88.32 -7.06 -52.78
N GLY A 34 -88.12 -5.74 -52.89
CA GLY A 34 -89.02 -4.76 -52.26
C GLY A 34 -89.04 -4.89 -50.74
N ASN A 35 -90.23 -4.89 -50.13
CA ASN A 35 -90.46 -5.19 -48.69
C ASN A 35 -91.14 -6.57 -48.50
N PHE A 36 -90.85 -7.52 -49.40
CA PHE A 36 -91.56 -8.80 -49.50
C PHE A 36 -90.72 -10.02 -49.17
N LEU A 37 -89.43 -9.84 -48.83
CA LEU A 37 -88.54 -10.95 -48.54
C LEU A 37 -88.94 -11.65 -47.22
N THR A 38 -89.13 -12.96 -47.27
CA THR A 38 -89.51 -13.81 -46.13
C THR A 38 -88.54 -14.97 -45.95
N ALA A 39 -88.51 -15.57 -44.75
CA ALA A 39 -87.65 -16.73 -44.45
C ALA A 39 -87.97 -18.00 -45.28
N GLY A 40 -89.05 -18.01 -46.07
CA GLY A 40 -89.39 -19.09 -46.97
C GLY A 40 -88.75 -18.97 -48.35
N ASP A 41 -88.27 -17.79 -48.72
CA ASP A 41 -87.76 -17.50 -50.05
C ASP A 41 -86.44 -18.21 -50.32
N LYS A 42 -86.13 -18.42 -51.60
CA LYS A 42 -84.87 -18.99 -52.08
C LYS A 42 -84.37 -18.18 -53.26
N ILE A 43 -83.14 -17.70 -53.21
CA ILE A 43 -82.52 -16.85 -54.21
C ILE A 43 -81.17 -17.46 -54.58
N ASP A 44 -80.92 -17.53 -55.87
CA ASP A 44 -79.71 -18.07 -56.49
C ASP A 44 -79.39 -17.13 -57.65
N GLY A 45 -78.33 -16.33 -57.55
CA GLY A 45 -77.95 -15.42 -58.63
C GLY A 45 -77.43 -16.22 -59.81
N GLY A 46 -76.23 -16.81 -59.71
CA GLY A 46 -75.71 -17.50 -60.87
C GLY A 46 -74.21 -17.75 -60.84
N ASP A 47 -73.62 -17.79 -62.04
CA ASP A 47 -72.19 -17.95 -62.26
C ASP A 47 -71.46 -16.60 -62.46
N ASP A 48 -72.20 -15.49 -62.58
CA ASP A 48 -71.69 -14.12 -62.82
C ASP A 48 -72.02 -13.18 -61.64
N THR A 49 -71.76 -11.88 -61.77
CA THR A 49 -71.93 -10.91 -60.66
C THR A 49 -73.38 -10.45 -60.53
N ASP A 50 -74.04 -10.87 -59.46
CA ASP A 50 -75.46 -10.67 -59.24
C ASP A 50 -75.77 -9.74 -58.06
N VAL A 51 -76.88 -9.00 -58.22
CA VAL A 51 -77.32 -7.95 -57.30
C VAL A 51 -78.68 -8.30 -56.72
N LEU A 52 -78.79 -8.39 -55.39
CA LEU A 52 -80.06 -8.37 -54.68
C LEU A 52 -80.35 -6.96 -54.18
N VAL A 53 -81.50 -6.39 -54.56
CA VAL A 53 -81.96 -5.07 -54.14
C VAL A 53 -83.10 -5.21 -53.14
N LEU A 54 -82.91 -4.65 -51.94
CA LEU A 54 -83.94 -4.54 -50.90
C LEU A 54 -84.46 -3.10 -50.85
N ASP A 55 -85.78 -2.94 -50.82
CA ASP A 55 -86.45 -1.63 -50.89
C ASP A 55 -87.64 -1.58 -49.93
N GLY A 56 -87.36 -1.28 -48.65
CA GLY A 56 -88.34 -1.14 -47.57
C GLY A 56 -87.78 -1.42 -46.16
N ASP A 57 -88.59 -1.18 -45.11
CA ASP A 57 -88.17 -1.37 -43.71
C ASP A 57 -88.18 -2.85 -43.27
N TYR A 58 -87.01 -3.39 -42.96
CA TYR A 58 -86.77 -4.76 -42.47
C TYR A 58 -86.41 -4.79 -40.98
N LEU A 59 -87.35 -4.33 -40.14
CA LEU A 59 -87.17 -4.20 -38.68
C LEU A 59 -87.12 -5.53 -37.92
N GLN A 60 -87.51 -6.64 -38.55
CA GLN A 60 -87.33 -8.00 -38.01
C GLN A 60 -86.19 -8.68 -38.77
N PRO A 61 -85.29 -9.43 -38.09
CA PRO A 61 -84.12 -10.00 -38.75
C PRO A 61 -84.50 -10.90 -39.93
N VAL A 62 -84.07 -10.51 -41.13
CA VAL A 62 -84.08 -11.37 -42.31
C VAL A 62 -82.90 -12.32 -42.19
N VAL A 63 -83.19 -13.60 -41.89
CA VAL A 63 -82.17 -14.64 -41.81
C VAL A 63 -82.03 -15.32 -43.18
N PHE A 64 -81.00 -14.95 -43.92
CA PHE A 64 -80.54 -15.69 -45.07
C PHE A 64 -79.96 -17.02 -44.58
N LYS A 65 -80.58 -18.12 -44.96
CA LYS A 65 -79.98 -19.46 -44.83
C LYS A 65 -79.25 -19.78 -46.13
N SER A 66 -78.38 -20.78 -46.16
CA SER A 66 -77.75 -21.28 -47.40
C SER A 66 -78.72 -21.71 -48.50
N GLN A 67 -80.00 -21.88 -48.16
CA GLN A 67 -81.07 -22.19 -49.11
C GLN A 67 -81.86 -20.95 -49.53
N THR A 68 -81.72 -19.84 -48.81
CA THR A 68 -82.47 -18.59 -48.99
C THR A 68 -81.77 -17.62 -49.93
N MET A 69 -80.44 -17.60 -49.91
CA MET A 69 -79.62 -16.79 -50.81
C MET A 69 -78.31 -17.54 -51.08
N ARG A 70 -77.86 -17.57 -52.33
CA ARG A 70 -76.53 -18.05 -52.72
C ARG A 70 -76.14 -17.39 -54.04
N SER A 71 -74.84 -17.35 -54.35
CA SER A 71 -74.32 -16.75 -55.58
C SER A 71 -74.86 -15.33 -55.80
N VAL A 72 -74.73 -14.48 -54.78
CA VAL A 72 -75.07 -13.06 -54.86
C VAL A 72 -73.86 -12.33 -54.33
N GLU A 73 -73.31 -11.43 -55.14
CA GLU A 73 -72.07 -10.71 -54.83
C GLU A 73 -72.36 -9.30 -54.32
N PHE A 74 -73.54 -8.76 -54.64
CA PHE A 74 -73.96 -7.43 -54.19
C PHE A 74 -75.35 -7.44 -53.55
N LEU A 75 -75.44 -6.86 -52.36
CA LEU A 75 -76.70 -6.56 -51.69
C LEU A 75 -76.88 -5.04 -51.64
N HIS A 76 -77.75 -4.53 -52.51
CA HIS A 76 -78.06 -3.12 -52.62
C HIS A 76 -79.27 -2.75 -51.77
N LEU A 77 -79.08 -1.87 -50.80
CA LEU A 77 -80.12 -1.37 -49.93
C LEU A 77 -80.56 0.02 -50.43
N THR A 78 -81.86 0.28 -50.54
CA THR A 78 -82.32 1.64 -50.86
C THR A 78 -82.28 2.53 -49.62
N ALA A 79 -81.92 3.80 -49.81
CA ALA A 79 -81.79 4.78 -48.74
C ALA A 79 -83.13 5.12 -48.05
N GLY A 80 -83.06 5.58 -46.78
CA GLY A 80 -84.22 6.02 -46.01
C GLY A 80 -85.00 4.93 -45.26
N HIS A 81 -84.42 3.72 -45.16
CA HIS A 81 -85.03 2.53 -44.57
C HIS A 81 -84.12 1.87 -43.54
N ASP A 82 -84.72 1.18 -42.56
CA ASP A 82 -84.00 0.40 -41.55
C ASP A 82 -83.91 -1.08 -41.95
N TYR A 83 -82.72 -1.69 -41.85
CA TYR A 83 -82.48 -3.08 -42.24
C TYR A 83 -81.90 -3.90 -41.10
N SER A 84 -82.47 -5.08 -40.86
CA SER A 84 -81.89 -6.11 -39.99
C SER A 84 -81.68 -7.39 -40.78
N LEU A 85 -80.42 -7.73 -41.02
CA LEU A 85 -79.98 -8.79 -41.92
C LEU A 85 -79.05 -9.74 -41.18
N LYS A 86 -79.22 -11.05 -41.41
CA LYS A 86 -78.38 -12.09 -40.84
C LYS A 86 -78.07 -13.15 -41.86
N THR A 87 -76.81 -13.54 -42.01
CA THR A 87 -76.37 -14.61 -42.91
C THR A 87 -76.19 -15.94 -42.17
N HIS A 88 -75.79 -16.97 -42.92
CA HIS A 88 -75.50 -18.32 -42.48
C HIS A 88 -74.41 -18.92 -43.37
N ASP A 89 -73.56 -19.77 -42.80
CA ASP A 89 -72.57 -20.62 -43.50
C ASP A 89 -73.07 -21.12 -44.88
N GLY A 90 -72.36 -20.73 -45.94
CA GLY A 90 -72.63 -21.05 -47.34
C GLY A 90 -73.55 -20.06 -48.07
N ASN A 91 -73.80 -18.86 -47.52
CA ASN A 91 -74.41 -17.76 -48.26
C ASN A 91 -73.41 -17.08 -49.18
N VAL A 92 -72.16 -17.00 -48.74
CA VAL A 92 -71.01 -16.58 -49.53
C VAL A 92 -70.17 -17.82 -49.84
N ALA A 93 -69.65 -17.94 -51.06
CA ALA A 93 -68.77 -19.06 -51.39
C ALA A 93 -67.37 -18.83 -50.79
N ALA A 94 -66.68 -19.92 -50.46
CA ALA A 94 -65.33 -19.86 -49.92
C ALA A 94 -64.40 -18.93 -50.72
N GLY A 95 -63.82 -17.93 -50.06
CA GLY A 95 -62.91 -16.93 -50.63
C GLY A 95 -63.55 -15.89 -51.55
N GLN A 96 -64.88 -15.85 -51.67
CA GLN A 96 -65.61 -14.78 -52.37
C GLN A 96 -66.09 -13.71 -51.39
N GLN A 97 -66.40 -12.53 -51.93
CA GLN A 97 -66.91 -11.39 -51.16
C GLN A 97 -68.39 -11.16 -51.43
N LEU A 98 -69.19 -10.94 -50.39
CA LEU A 98 -70.49 -10.28 -50.51
C LEU A 98 -70.36 -8.80 -50.12
N THR A 99 -70.62 -7.92 -51.08
CA THR A 99 -70.62 -6.47 -50.85
C THR A 99 -72.03 -5.99 -50.52
N ILE A 100 -72.17 -5.29 -49.41
CA ILE A 100 -73.43 -4.71 -48.95
C ILE A 100 -73.28 -3.21 -49.07
N GLU A 101 -74.10 -2.57 -49.90
CA GLU A 101 -74.01 -1.13 -50.11
C GLU A 101 -75.36 -0.45 -50.25
N VAL A 102 -75.38 0.84 -49.90
CA VAL A 102 -76.60 1.67 -49.89
C VAL A 102 -76.61 2.59 -51.09
N ILE A 103 -77.65 2.50 -51.91
CA ILE A 103 -77.83 3.37 -53.06
C ILE A 103 -78.69 4.57 -52.65
N GLY A 104 -78.09 5.77 -52.60
CA GLY A 104 -78.82 7.04 -52.48
C GLY A 104 -78.63 7.85 -51.19
N GLY A 105 -77.74 7.43 -50.27
CA GLY A 105 -77.07 8.30 -49.29
C GLY A 105 -77.91 9.08 -48.27
N SER A 106 -78.91 8.48 -47.61
CA SER A 106 -79.60 9.13 -46.48
C SER A 106 -80.15 8.18 -45.43
N ALA A 107 -80.36 8.74 -44.22
CA ALA A 107 -80.49 8.09 -42.91
C ALA A 107 -81.45 6.90 -42.80
N GLY A 108 -80.91 5.83 -42.21
CA GLY A 108 -81.54 4.60 -41.73
C GLY A 108 -80.55 3.88 -40.80
N ARG A 109 -80.95 2.76 -40.21
CA ARG A 109 -80.10 1.89 -39.38
C ARG A 109 -79.87 0.54 -40.07
N LEU A 110 -78.62 0.11 -40.19
CA LEU A 110 -78.22 -1.22 -40.61
C LEU A 110 -77.77 -2.06 -39.41
N VAL A 111 -78.48 -3.16 -39.16
CA VAL A 111 -78.04 -4.24 -38.28
C VAL A 111 -77.69 -5.44 -39.17
N PHE A 112 -76.41 -5.66 -39.41
CA PHE A 112 -75.89 -6.78 -40.17
C PHE A 112 -75.19 -7.78 -39.24
N ASP A 113 -75.59 -9.05 -39.32
CA ASP A 113 -74.99 -10.16 -38.56
C ASP A 113 -74.48 -11.25 -39.49
N GLY A 114 -73.20 -11.15 -39.83
CA GLY A 114 -72.41 -12.07 -40.65
C GLY A 114 -71.89 -13.30 -39.91
N SER A 115 -72.01 -13.35 -38.58
CA SER A 115 -71.20 -14.24 -37.71
C SER A 115 -71.46 -15.74 -37.80
N ALA A 116 -72.33 -16.16 -38.70
CA ALA A 116 -72.54 -17.57 -39.00
C ALA A 116 -71.81 -18.02 -40.28
N GLU A 117 -71.25 -17.10 -41.07
CA GLU A 117 -70.45 -17.40 -42.27
C GLU A 117 -69.02 -17.78 -41.90
N LYS A 118 -68.46 -18.81 -42.56
CA LYS A 118 -67.22 -19.45 -42.11
C LYS A 118 -66.05 -19.37 -43.08
N ASP A 119 -66.30 -19.21 -44.36
CA ASP A 119 -65.26 -19.30 -45.40
C ASP A 119 -65.34 -18.21 -46.48
N GLY A 120 -66.38 -17.38 -46.49
CA GLY A 120 -66.49 -16.16 -47.29
C GLY A 120 -66.30 -14.90 -46.44
N HIS A 121 -66.10 -13.75 -47.10
CA HIS A 121 -65.92 -12.45 -46.46
C HIS A 121 -66.93 -11.40 -46.97
N PHE A 122 -67.00 -10.26 -46.28
CA PHE A 122 -68.00 -9.22 -46.44
C PHE A 122 -67.33 -7.86 -46.67
N GLY A 123 -67.87 -7.12 -47.63
CA GLY A 123 -67.58 -5.69 -47.80
C GLY A 123 -68.81 -4.88 -47.43
N VAL A 124 -68.90 -4.36 -46.20
CA VAL A 124 -70.12 -3.71 -45.72
C VAL A 124 -69.95 -2.20 -45.68
N ARG A 125 -70.73 -1.48 -46.47
CA ARG A 125 -70.82 -0.02 -46.39
C ARG A 125 -72.00 0.35 -45.50
N GLY A 126 -71.67 0.91 -44.32
CA GLY A 126 -72.62 1.43 -43.36
C GLY A 126 -73.45 2.60 -43.89
N MET A 127 -74.50 2.93 -43.15
CA MET A 127 -75.38 4.07 -43.30
C MET A 127 -74.86 5.27 -42.48
N SER A 128 -75.63 6.36 -42.47
CA SER A 128 -75.34 7.59 -41.70
C SER A 128 -76.08 7.63 -40.36
N GLY A 129 -76.41 6.48 -39.78
CA GLY A 129 -77.13 6.33 -38.51
C GLY A 129 -76.53 5.16 -37.72
N ASN A 130 -76.98 4.94 -36.48
CA ASN A 130 -76.35 3.98 -35.55
C ASN A 130 -76.41 2.52 -36.05
N ASP A 131 -75.32 2.07 -36.67
CA ASP A 131 -75.19 0.77 -37.28
C ASP A 131 -74.62 -0.28 -36.31
N MET A 132 -74.99 -1.53 -36.53
CA MET A 132 -74.35 -2.69 -35.90
C MET A 132 -73.92 -3.65 -37.00
N LEU A 133 -72.62 -3.71 -37.27
CA LEU A 133 -72.04 -4.52 -38.33
C LEU A 133 -71.22 -5.63 -37.69
N LYS A 134 -71.54 -6.87 -38.00
CA LYS A 134 -70.79 -8.02 -37.50
C LYS A 134 -70.34 -8.91 -38.66
N GLY A 135 -69.06 -9.22 -38.72
CA GLY A 135 -68.44 -10.08 -39.71
C GLY A 135 -68.51 -11.57 -39.36
N GLY A 136 -67.80 -12.36 -40.17
CA GLY A 136 -67.72 -13.82 -40.15
C GLY A 136 -66.35 -14.32 -39.70
N ASN A 137 -65.80 -15.30 -40.43
CA ASN A 137 -64.49 -15.90 -40.18
C ASN A 137 -63.44 -15.56 -41.26
N GLY A 138 -63.80 -14.72 -42.24
CA GLY A 138 -62.92 -14.30 -43.33
C GLY A 138 -62.65 -12.80 -43.23
N ASP A 139 -61.64 -12.35 -43.96
CA ASP A 139 -61.12 -10.97 -43.91
C ASP A 139 -62.16 -9.94 -44.39
N ASP A 140 -62.90 -9.36 -43.45
CA ASP A 140 -64.03 -8.49 -43.71
C ASP A 140 -63.62 -7.00 -43.74
N VAL A 141 -64.27 -6.22 -44.59
CA VAL A 141 -64.03 -4.76 -44.69
C VAL A 141 -65.31 -3.99 -44.43
N PHE A 142 -65.28 -3.13 -43.42
CA PHE A 142 -66.40 -2.29 -43.00
C PHE A 142 -66.10 -0.83 -43.32
N TRP A 143 -66.86 -0.20 -44.22
CA TRP A 143 -66.80 1.24 -44.46
C TRP A 143 -67.91 1.93 -43.68
N VAL A 144 -67.56 2.65 -42.63
CA VAL A 144 -68.50 3.43 -41.82
C VAL A 144 -68.51 4.89 -42.30
N TRP A 145 -69.69 5.45 -42.52
CA TRP A 145 -69.92 6.79 -43.07
C TRP A 145 -70.48 7.74 -41.99
N GLN A 146 -70.45 9.05 -42.25
CA GLN A 146 -70.72 10.09 -41.25
C GLN A 146 -72.02 9.94 -40.45
N GLY A 147 -71.88 9.96 -39.12
CA GLY A 147 -72.92 10.21 -38.14
C GLY A 147 -73.56 8.94 -37.59
N GLY A 148 -73.56 8.79 -36.26
CA GLY A 148 -74.06 7.57 -35.63
C GLY A 148 -73.39 7.33 -34.28
N VAL A 149 -73.75 6.21 -33.67
CA VAL A 149 -72.96 5.53 -32.64
C VAL A 149 -72.92 4.09 -33.12
N ASP A 150 -71.83 3.74 -33.77
CA ASP A 150 -71.72 2.55 -34.58
C ASP A 150 -70.98 1.44 -33.82
N THR A 151 -71.37 0.20 -34.05
CA THR A 151 -70.71 -0.97 -33.47
C THR A 151 -70.27 -1.90 -34.59
N VAL A 152 -68.97 -2.07 -34.75
CA VAL A 152 -68.35 -3.03 -35.67
C VAL A 152 -67.75 -4.17 -34.86
N ILE A 153 -68.03 -5.40 -35.26
CA ILE A 153 -67.43 -6.61 -34.69
C ILE A 153 -66.88 -7.40 -35.86
N GLY A 154 -65.56 -7.54 -35.98
CA GLY A 154 -64.91 -8.27 -37.08
C GLY A 154 -65.28 -9.75 -37.06
N GLY A 155 -64.67 -10.51 -36.16
CA GLY A 155 -64.92 -11.95 -36.06
C GLY A 155 -63.62 -12.74 -35.93
N ASP A 156 -63.49 -13.82 -36.70
CA ASP A 156 -62.17 -14.42 -36.96
C ASP A 156 -61.70 -13.92 -38.34
N GLY A 157 -60.39 -13.78 -38.60
CA GLY A 157 -59.86 -13.26 -39.86
C GLY A 157 -59.16 -11.91 -39.69
N ASP A 158 -58.52 -11.40 -40.75
CA ASP A 158 -57.82 -10.11 -40.72
C ASP A 158 -58.79 -8.99 -41.15
N ASP A 159 -59.51 -8.39 -40.19
CA ASP A 159 -60.61 -7.49 -40.49
C ASP A 159 -60.18 -6.02 -40.57
N THR A 160 -60.84 -5.23 -41.43
CA THR A 160 -60.56 -3.80 -41.57
C THR A 160 -61.81 -2.95 -41.38
N ALA A 161 -61.79 -2.07 -40.38
CA ALA A 161 -62.84 -1.06 -40.17
C ALA A 161 -62.36 0.32 -40.62
N ILE A 162 -63.03 0.93 -41.59
CA ILE A 162 -62.67 2.21 -42.22
C ILE A 162 -63.72 3.26 -41.87
N PHE A 163 -63.39 4.16 -40.95
CA PHE A 163 -64.23 5.29 -40.54
C PHE A 163 -63.83 6.53 -41.33
N ASN A 164 -64.37 6.68 -42.54
CA ASN A 164 -63.87 7.64 -43.54
C ASN A 164 -63.95 9.12 -43.13
N ASP A 165 -64.87 9.51 -42.24
CA ASP A 165 -65.15 10.91 -41.91
C ASP A 165 -65.75 11.09 -40.48
N GLY A 166 -65.15 10.48 -39.44
CA GLY A 166 -65.46 10.80 -38.04
C GLY A 166 -65.75 9.63 -37.10
N TYR A 167 -64.71 8.86 -36.76
CA TYR A 167 -64.71 8.00 -35.57
C TYR A 167 -64.81 8.85 -34.30
N THR A 168 -65.72 8.51 -33.40
CA THR A 168 -65.91 9.16 -32.11
C THR A 168 -65.73 8.18 -30.96
N THR A 169 -65.55 8.67 -29.73
CA THR A 169 -65.44 7.81 -28.54
C THR A 169 -66.72 7.03 -28.22
N ALA A 170 -67.84 7.34 -28.89
CA ALA A 170 -69.07 6.58 -28.75
C ALA A 170 -69.11 5.35 -29.66
N ASP A 171 -68.31 5.32 -30.74
CA ASP A 171 -68.24 4.20 -31.66
C ASP A 171 -67.47 3.03 -31.03
N THR A 172 -67.79 1.82 -31.47
CA THR A 172 -67.21 0.58 -30.95
C THR A 172 -66.66 -0.26 -32.10
N PHE A 173 -65.41 -0.72 -31.98
CA PHE A 173 -64.82 -1.71 -32.86
C PHE A 173 -64.16 -2.84 -32.06
N PHE A 174 -64.61 -4.06 -32.28
CA PHE A 174 -63.98 -5.26 -31.74
C PHE A 174 -63.50 -6.10 -32.91
N GLY A 175 -62.19 -6.13 -33.18
CA GLY A 175 -61.64 -6.86 -34.34
C GLY A 175 -61.86 -8.35 -34.19
N GLY A 176 -61.32 -8.95 -33.14
CA GLY A 176 -61.60 -10.34 -32.78
C GLY A 176 -60.34 -11.19 -32.84
N ALA A 177 -60.33 -12.24 -33.66
CA ALA A 177 -59.19 -13.15 -33.79
C ALA A 177 -58.56 -13.05 -35.18
N GLY A 178 -57.40 -12.40 -35.27
CA GLY A 178 -56.65 -12.22 -36.50
C GLY A 178 -55.74 -11.01 -36.37
N TYR A 179 -55.34 -10.41 -37.49
CA TYR A 179 -54.66 -9.12 -37.52
C TYR A 179 -55.63 -8.04 -38.01
N ASP A 180 -56.16 -7.27 -37.08
CA ASP A 180 -57.27 -6.36 -37.31
C ASP A 180 -56.79 -4.91 -37.44
N THR A 181 -57.34 -4.20 -38.42
CA THR A 181 -56.95 -2.83 -38.78
C THR A 181 -58.10 -1.85 -38.61
N LEU A 182 -57.91 -0.81 -37.80
CA LEU A 182 -58.78 0.36 -37.74
C LEU A 182 -58.19 1.48 -38.59
N VAL A 183 -58.89 1.90 -39.65
CA VAL A 183 -58.57 3.07 -40.45
C VAL A 183 -59.45 4.24 -40.01
N VAL A 184 -58.85 5.30 -39.52
CA VAL A 184 -59.56 6.50 -39.07
C VAL A 184 -59.31 7.66 -40.03
N GLY A 185 -60.38 8.12 -40.67
CA GLY A 185 -60.41 9.34 -41.46
C GLY A 185 -60.59 10.56 -40.56
N ALA A 186 -59.54 11.37 -40.41
CA ALA A 186 -59.55 12.54 -39.54
C ALA A 186 -60.06 13.79 -40.28
N GLY A 187 -61.11 14.43 -39.75
CA GLY A 187 -61.40 15.84 -40.03
C GLY A 187 -60.44 16.76 -39.28
N THR A 188 -60.41 18.06 -39.61
CA THR A 188 -59.54 19.05 -38.95
C THR A 188 -59.76 19.07 -37.43
N ASP A 189 -58.69 18.91 -36.65
CA ASP A 189 -58.61 19.04 -35.19
C ASP A 189 -59.49 18.05 -34.38
N ALA A 190 -59.47 16.76 -34.75
CA ALA A 190 -60.10 15.70 -33.96
C ALA A 190 -59.15 15.17 -32.87
N GLU A 191 -59.62 15.21 -31.62
CA GLU A 191 -59.02 14.49 -30.48
C GLU A 191 -59.80 13.20 -30.27
N ILE A 192 -59.12 12.05 -30.43
CA ILE A 192 -59.74 10.73 -30.31
C ILE A 192 -59.12 10.02 -29.13
N THR A 193 -59.96 9.67 -28.15
CA THR A 193 -59.57 8.79 -27.04
C THR A 193 -60.09 7.38 -27.32
N PHE A 194 -59.19 6.42 -27.47
CA PHE A 194 -59.56 5.01 -27.53
C PHE A 194 -59.80 4.51 -26.10
N ASP A 195 -60.79 3.66 -25.88
CA ASP A 195 -61.17 3.08 -24.58
C ASP A 195 -61.34 1.56 -24.76
N PRO A 196 -60.77 0.70 -23.90
CA PRO A 196 -60.90 -0.76 -24.02
C PRO A 196 -62.36 -1.26 -23.92
N ALA A 197 -63.29 -0.44 -23.41
CA ALA A 197 -64.72 -0.77 -23.44
C ALA A 197 -65.31 -0.68 -24.85
N THR A 198 -64.67 0.05 -25.76
CA THR A 198 -65.16 0.31 -27.13
C THR A 198 -64.18 -0.11 -28.22
N LEU A 199 -62.91 -0.37 -27.91
CA LEU A 199 -61.89 -0.84 -28.84
C LEU A 199 -61.11 -2.02 -28.25
N THR A 200 -61.19 -3.22 -28.85
CA THR A 200 -60.40 -4.39 -28.42
C THR A 200 -60.04 -5.29 -29.58
N GLY A 201 -58.90 -5.98 -29.50
CA GLY A 201 -58.44 -6.92 -30.54
C GLY A 201 -58.17 -6.17 -31.84
N VAL A 202 -57.29 -5.18 -31.79
CA VAL A 202 -56.88 -4.36 -32.93
C VAL A 202 -55.36 -4.24 -32.86
N GLU A 203 -54.69 -4.65 -33.93
CA GLU A 203 -53.24 -4.70 -34.01
C GLU A 203 -52.66 -3.54 -34.83
N GLU A 204 -53.48 -2.86 -35.64
CA GLU A 204 -53.05 -1.70 -36.43
C GLU A 204 -54.09 -0.57 -36.50
N ILE A 205 -53.65 0.66 -36.20
CA ILE A 205 -54.41 1.89 -36.43
C ILE A 205 -53.73 2.70 -37.52
N ARG A 206 -54.45 2.90 -38.63
CA ARG A 206 -54.02 3.73 -39.76
C ARG A 206 -54.80 5.03 -39.79
N ILE A 207 -54.10 6.14 -39.99
CA ILE A 207 -54.72 7.46 -40.07
C ILE A 207 -54.71 7.91 -41.53
N GLU A 208 -55.89 8.32 -42.02
CA GLU A 208 -56.06 8.98 -43.31
C GLU A 208 -56.49 10.44 -43.11
N SER A 209 -55.61 11.41 -43.37
CA SER A 209 -55.95 12.84 -43.34
C SER A 209 -56.24 13.35 -44.76
N LYS A 210 -57.41 13.98 -44.95
CA LYS A 210 -57.83 14.51 -46.26
C LYS A 210 -57.46 15.98 -46.49
N ASP A 211 -57.26 16.76 -45.42
CA ASP A 211 -57.16 18.23 -45.49
C ASP A 211 -55.91 18.85 -44.80
N GLY A 212 -54.98 18.04 -44.30
CA GLY A 212 -53.71 18.53 -43.73
C GLY A 212 -53.80 19.15 -42.33
N GLY A 213 -54.83 18.79 -41.55
CA GLY A 213 -54.89 19.08 -40.11
C GLY A 213 -54.09 18.08 -39.27
N SER A 214 -53.70 18.48 -38.06
CA SER A 214 -53.07 17.58 -37.06
C SER A 214 -54.14 16.72 -36.40
N THR A 215 -53.81 15.46 -36.14
CA THR A 215 -54.69 14.50 -35.44
C THR A 215 -54.07 14.18 -34.08
N VAL A 216 -54.87 14.31 -33.02
CA VAL A 216 -54.45 13.95 -31.66
C VAL A 216 -55.11 12.62 -31.29
N LEU A 217 -54.30 11.60 -31.06
CA LEU A 217 -54.72 10.29 -30.57
C LEU A 217 -54.30 10.14 -29.11
N THR A 218 -55.18 9.62 -28.27
CA THR A 218 -54.89 9.30 -26.87
C THR A 218 -55.40 7.92 -26.54
N THR A 219 -54.61 7.11 -25.85
CA THR A 219 -54.98 5.79 -25.35
C THR A 219 -55.21 5.84 -23.83
N VAL A 220 -55.94 4.86 -23.30
CA VAL A 220 -56.00 4.54 -21.87
C VAL A 220 -55.58 3.08 -21.68
N ASP A 221 -55.23 2.72 -20.45
CA ASP A 221 -54.75 1.38 -20.06
C ASP A 221 -55.62 0.21 -20.57
N ALA A 222 -54.97 -0.88 -20.98
CA ALA A 222 -55.55 -2.16 -21.44
C ALA A 222 -56.16 -2.17 -22.86
N ILE A 223 -55.78 -1.23 -23.73
CA ILE A 223 -56.15 -1.26 -25.15
C ILE A 223 -55.30 -2.29 -25.89
N VAL A 224 -54.02 -2.36 -25.52
CA VAL A 224 -53.09 -3.37 -26.00
C VAL A 224 -53.01 -4.46 -24.93
N ALA A 225 -53.18 -5.72 -25.32
CA ALA A 225 -53.02 -6.81 -24.37
C ALA A 225 -51.55 -6.91 -23.93
N ALA A 226 -51.31 -7.30 -22.67
CA ALA A 226 -49.96 -7.44 -22.12
C ALA A 226 -49.00 -8.20 -23.07
N GLY A 227 -47.92 -7.54 -23.48
CA GLY A 227 -46.88 -8.09 -24.36
C GLY A 227 -47.23 -8.16 -25.85
N GLU A 228 -48.41 -7.70 -26.27
CA GLU A 228 -48.76 -7.52 -27.69
C GLU A 228 -48.33 -6.12 -28.18
N THR A 229 -48.33 -5.91 -29.50
CA THR A 229 -47.90 -4.64 -30.12
C THR A 229 -49.02 -4.01 -30.93
N LEU A 230 -49.31 -2.73 -30.68
CA LEU A 230 -50.19 -1.92 -31.51
C LEU A 230 -49.37 -1.06 -32.47
N LYS A 231 -49.57 -1.25 -33.78
CA LYS A 231 -48.97 -0.39 -34.80
C LYS A 231 -49.83 0.84 -35.03
N VAL A 232 -49.20 2.01 -35.01
CA VAL A 232 -49.89 3.29 -35.27
C VAL A 232 -49.11 4.04 -36.35
N GLY A 233 -49.81 4.48 -37.40
CA GLY A 233 -49.14 5.24 -38.44
C GLY A 233 -50.04 5.99 -39.40
N VAL A 234 -49.45 6.96 -40.10
CA VAL A 234 -50.11 7.75 -41.15
C VAL A 234 -49.91 7.07 -42.52
N MET A 235 -50.97 6.88 -43.30
CA MET A 235 -50.87 6.22 -44.61
C MET A 235 -50.08 7.06 -45.63
N GLY A 236 -48.94 6.52 -46.08
CA GLY A 236 -48.06 7.15 -47.07
C GLY A 236 -48.57 7.03 -48.51
N GLY A 237 -49.38 8.00 -48.96
CA GLY A 237 -49.90 8.04 -50.34
C GLY A 237 -50.00 9.42 -51.01
N VAL A 238 -49.95 10.53 -50.26
CA VAL A 238 -50.13 11.88 -50.82
C VAL A 238 -48.88 12.74 -50.61
N SER A 239 -48.16 12.97 -51.71
CA SER A 239 -46.81 13.56 -51.71
C SER A 239 -46.74 15.08 -51.50
N SER A 240 -47.63 15.72 -50.73
CA SER A 240 -47.60 17.19 -50.62
C SER A 240 -48.28 17.83 -49.41
N ILE A 241 -48.50 17.11 -48.31
CA ILE A 241 -49.17 17.69 -47.14
C ILE A 241 -48.34 17.38 -45.88
N ASN A 242 -47.90 18.45 -45.19
CA ASN A 242 -47.20 18.41 -43.90
C ASN A 242 -48.17 17.83 -42.86
N GLN A 243 -47.97 16.58 -42.46
CA GLN A 243 -48.88 15.87 -41.57
C GLN A 243 -48.10 15.51 -40.31
N GLY A 244 -48.37 16.24 -39.23
CA GLY A 244 -47.88 15.92 -37.90
C GLY A 244 -48.89 15.06 -37.13
N LEU A 245 -48.42 13.98 -36.54
CA LEU A 245 -49.13 13.05 -35.68
C LEU A 245 -48.88 13.44 -34.22
N ALA A 246 -49.94 13.71 -33.46
CA ALA A 246 -49.86 13.77 -32.01
C ALA A 246 -50.42 12.48 -31.43
N PHE A 247 -49.60 11.68 -30.75
CA PHE A 247 -50.01 10.44 -30.09
C PHE A 247 -49.65 10.49 -28.60
N ASN A 248 -50.59 10.12 -27.74
CA ASN A 248 -50.38 10.04 -26.30
C ASN A 248 -50.73 8.64 -25.77
N GLY A 249 -49.70 7.83 -25.59
CA GLY A 249 -49.68 6.46 -25.09
C GLY A 249 -49.61 6.31 -23.58
N SER A 250 -49.41 7.41 -22.84
CA SER A 250 -49.03 7.39 -21.41
C SER A 250 -50.03 6.72 -20.46
N GLY A 251 -51.22 6.37 -20.94
CA GLY A 251 -52.21 5.60 -20.20
C GLY A 251 -51.96 4.10 -20.19
N GLU A 252 -51.18 3.54 -21.12
CA GLU A 252 -50.95 2.10 -21.30
C GLU A 252 -49.79 1.59 -20.44
N THR A 253 -49.99 0.48 -19.71
CA THR A 253 -49.02 0.02 -18.72
C THR A 253 -48.30 -1.29 -19.04
N ASP A 254 -48.81 -2.11 -19.95
CA ASP A 254 -48.22 -3.44 -20.22
C ASP A 254 -48.19 -3.88 -21.70
N GLY A 255 -48.66 -3.06 -22.63
CA GLY A 255 -48.60 -3.32 -24.07
C GLY A 255 -47.65 -2.37 -24.82
N HIS A 256 -47.09 -2.84 -25.93
CA HIS A 256 -46.07 -2.13 -26.72
C HIS A 256 -46.71 -1.32 -27.86
N PHE A 257 -46.11 -0.19 -28.22
CA PHE A 257 -46.44 0.63 -29.38
C PHE A 257 -45.34 0.56 -30.44
N ASP A 258 -45.74 0.42 -31.71
CA ASP A 258 -44.86 0.61 -32.86
C ASP A 258 -45.41 1.76 -33.71
N ILE A 259 -44.85 2.95 -33.50
CA ILE A 259 -45.38 4.21 -34.03
C ILE A 259 -44.52 4.68 -35.18
N THR A 260 -45.15 4.87 -36.34
CA THR A 260 -44.53 5.49 -37.51
C THR A 260 -45.06 6.90 -37.68
N GLY A 261 -44.17 7.89 -37.50
CA GLY A 261 -44.46 9.31 -37.65
C GLY A 261 -44.83 9.72 -39.08
N GLY A 262 -45.32 10.95 -39.20
CA GLY A 262 -45.70 11.58 -40.46
C GLY A 262 -44.51 12.18 -41.22
N THR A 263 -44.78 13.24 -41.99
CA THR A 263 -43.75 13.99 -42.73
C THR A 263 -43.67 15.47 -42.30
N GLY A 264 -44.26 15.79 -41.16
CA GLY A 264 -44.24 17.09 -40.50
C GLY A 264 -44.15 16.89 -39.00
N ASP A 265 -44.12 17.99 -38.23
CA ASP A 265 -43.84 17.98 -36.78
C ASP A 265 -44.75 17.01 -36.00
N ASP A 266 -44.17 15.88 -35.57
CA ASP A 266 -44.84 14.85 -34.78
C ASP A 266 -44.65 15.09 -33.26
N VAL A 267 -45.62 14.69 -32.44
CA VAL A 267 -45.54 14.69 -30.97
C VAL A 267 -45.99 13.33 -30.46
N LEU A 268 -45.05 12.46 -30.12
CA LEU A 268 -45.31 11.06 -29.78
C LEU A 268 -44.92 10.81 -28.32
N ILE A 269 -45.87 10.31 -27.54
CA ILE A 269 -45.65 9.92 -26.14
C ILE A 269 -45.98 8.44 -26.03
N GLY A 270 -45.08 7.60 -25.52
CA GLY A 270 -45.31 6.17 -25.34
C GLY A 270 -45.92 5.80 -23.98
N GLY A 271 -45.92 4.50 -23.71
CA GLY A 271 -46.48 3.84 -22.52
C GLY A 271 -45.41 3.46 -21.48
N ALA A 272 -45.68 2.39 -20.74
CA ALA A 272 -44.75 1.84 -19.74
C ALA A 272 -44.08 0.51 -20.14
N ALA A 273 -44.17 0.12 -21.41
CA ALA A 273 -43.54 -1.06 -21.99
C ALA A 273 -42.62 -0.66 -23.15
N ASP A 274 -41.77 -1.57 -23.62
CA ASP A 274 -40.75 -1.31 -24.64
C ASP A 274 -41.37 -0.88 -26.00
N ASP A 275 -41.34 0.41 -26.31
CA ASP A 275 -41.97 1.03 -27.47
C ASP A 275 -40.96 1.30 -28.59
N VAL A 276 -41.45 1.36 -29.83
CA VAL A 276 -40.64 1.70 -31.02
C VAL A 276 -41.23 2.88 -31.77
N PHE A 277 -40.43 3.92 -31.97
CA PHE A 277 -40.79 5.15 -32.67
C PHE A 277 -39.96 5.28 -33.95
N ARG A 278 -40.60 5.42 -35.10
CA ARG A 278 -39.92 5.55 -36.41
C ARG A 278 -40.28 6.86 -37.09
N MET A 279 -39.28 7.75 -37.18
CA MET A 279 -39.45 9.05 -37.82
C MET A 279 -39.08 8.96 -39.31
N HIS A 280 -39.92 9.60 -40.13
CA HIS A 280 -39.77 9.70 -41.57
C HIS A 280 -39.39 11.14 -41.99
N ARG A 281 -39.37 11.43 -43.31
CA ARG A 281 -38.68 12.65 -43.79
C ARG A 281 -39.42 13.94 -43.43
N GLY A 282 -38.76 14.79 -42.64
CA GLY A 282 -39.08 16.20 -42.43
C GLY A 282 -40.02 16.45 -41.26
N GLY A 283 -39.84 17.58 -40.57
CA GLY A 283 -40.50 17.92 -39.31
C GLY A 283 -39.46 18.34 -38.25
N ASP A 284 -39.91 19.08 -37.23
CA ASP A 284 -39.21 19.20 -35.94
C ASP A 284 -40.01 18.35 -34.93
N ASP A 285 -39.57 17.11 -34.70
CA ASP A 285 -40.37 16.08 -34.01
C ASP A 285 -40.12 16.06 -32.50
N ILE A 286 -41.12 15.66 -31.70
CA ILE A 286 -41.01 15.46 -30.24
C ILE A 286 -41.38 14.02 -29.91
N VAL A 287 -40.47 13.28 -29.27
CA VAL A 287 -40.70 11.93 -28.76
C VAL A 287 -40.43 11.89 -27.26
N VAL A 288 -41.39 11.37 -26.49
CA VAL A 288 -41.26 11.09 -25.05
C VAL A 288 -41.64 9.62 -24.84
N ALA A 289 -40.66 8.73 -24.82
CA ALA A 289 -40.90 7.30 -24.97
C ALA A 289 -41.60 6.69 -23.75
N GLY A 290 -41.15 6.97 -22.53
CA GLY A 290 -41.94 6.71 -21.32
C GLY A 290 -41.20 5.86 -20.31
N ALA A 291 -41.70 4.68 -19.98
CA ALA A 291 -40.96 3.70 -19.19
C ALA A 291 -40.84 2.40 -20.00
N GLY A 292 -39.75 1.65 -19.82
CA GLY A 292 -39.43 0.49 -20.66
C GLY A 292 -38.10 0.68 -21.37
N ASP A 293 -37.63 -0.33 -22.09
CA ASP A 293 -36.41 -0.24 -22.91
C ASP A 293 -36.81 0.18 -24.34
N ASP A 294 -36.94 1.49 -24.57
CA ASP A 294 -37.56 2.05 -25.78
C ASP A 294 -36.56 2.26 -26.93
N ARG A 295 -37.07 2.34 -28.17
CA ARG A 295 -36.24 2.60 -29.35
C ARG A 295 -36.82 3.69 -30.26
N VAL A 296 -36.03 4.74 -30.49
CA VAL A 296 -36.35 5.84 -31.40
C VAL A 296 -35.46 5.80 -32.65
N GLU A 297 -36.04 5.81 -33.85
CA GLU A 297 -35.33 5.66 -35.12
C GLU A 297 -35.55 6.82 -36.09
N PHE A 298 -34.48 7.57 -36.36
CA PHE A 298 -34.40 8.57 -37.44
C PHE A 298 -33.68 7.98 -38.65
N THR A 299 -34.42 7.48 -39.63
CA THR A 299 -33.80 6.73 -40.75
C THR A 299 -33.10 7.59 -41.81
N LYS A 300 -33.46 8.88 -41.98
CA LYS A 300 -32.94 9.74 -43.06
C LYS A 300 -32.76 11.24 -42.75
N HIS A 301 -33.30 11.75 -41.64
CA HIS A 301 -33.25 13.18 -41.31
C HIS A 301 -33.46 13.39 -39.81
N TYR A 302 -32.37 13.52 -39.07
CA TYR A 302 -32.35 14.23 -37.79
C TYR A 302 -31.78 15.62 -38.07
N ASN A 303 -32.49 16.68 -37.68
CA ASN A 303 -32.19 18.06 -38.10
C ASN A 303 -31.68 18.97 -36.96
N GLY A 304 -31.62 18.46 -35.72
CA GLY A 304 -31.09 19.15 -34.55
C GLY A 304 -32.10 20.02 -33.79
N ASN A 305 -33.31 20.21 -34.33
CA ASN A 305 -34.46 20.78 -33.61
C ASN A 305 -35.38 19.70 -33.04
N ASP A 306 -35.20 18.44 -33.43
CA ASP A 306 -35.94 17.29 -32.91
C ASP A 306 -35.66 17.12 -31.40
N ILE A 307 -36.70 16.76 -30.64
CA ILE A 307 -36.66 16.51 -29.20
C ILE A 307 -36.92 15.02 -28.95
N VAL A 308 -36.03 14.36 -28.24
CA VAL A 308 -36.14 12.95 -27.84
C VAL A 308 -35.89 12.84 -26.34
N ASP A 309 -36.81 12.19 -25.64
CA ASP A 309 -36.70 11.81 -24.23
C ASP A 309 -37.03 10.32 -24.13
N GLY A 310 -36.04 9.48 -23.79
CA GLY A 310 -36.29 8.03 -23.60
C GLY A 310 -37.13 7.75 -22.36
N GLY A 311 -36.87 8.47 -21.27
CA GLY A 311 -37.61 8.34 -20.02
C GLY A 311 -36.94 7.39 -19.05
N PHE A 312 -37.64 6.35 -18.59
CA PHE A 312 -37.12 5.40 -17.59
C PHE A 312 -36.89 4.02 -18.20
N GLY A 313 -35.63 3.64 -18.40
CA GLY A 313 -35.25 2.30 -18.82
C GLY A 313 -33.86 2.30 -19.45
N VAL A 314 -33.60 1.36 -20.36
CA VAL A 314 -32.40 1.34 -21.20
C VAL A 314 -32.81 1.64 -22.64
N ASP A 315 -32.75 2.93 -22.98
CA ASP A 315 -33.34 3.47 -24.20
C ASP A 315 -32.31 3.61 -25.33
N ALA A 316 -32.77 3.42 -26.57
CA ALA A 316 -31.95 3.42 -27.77
C ALA A 316 -32.38 4.47 -28.80
N LEU A 317 -31.46 5.37 -29.18
CA LEU A 317 -31.63 6.32 -30.28
C LEU A 317 -30.81 5.90 -31.50
N HIS A 318 -31.48 5.66 -32.62
CA HIS A 318 -30.88 5.33 -33.90
C HIS A 318 -30.94 6.52 -34.86
N ILE A 319 -29.80 7.08 -35.23
CA ILE A 319 -29.69 8.21 -36.17
C ILE A 319 -29.01 7.76 -37.46
N GLY A 320 -29.71 7.85 -38.59
CA GLY A 320 -29.24 7.44 -39.91
C GLY A 320 -29.24 8.55 -40.96
N GLY A 321 -28.27 8.47 -41.88
CA GLY A 321 -28.24 9.31 -43.08
C GLY A 321 -27.74 10.74 -42.87
N LEU A 322 -26.89 10.95 -41.86
CA LEU A 322 -26.29 12.25 -41.56
C LEU A 322 -25.51 12.82 -42.77
N SER A 323 -25.76 14.08 -43.09
CA SER A 323 -25.07 14.81 -44.18
C SER A 323 -24.52 16.18 -43.75
N THR A 324 -24.79 16.58 -42.51
CA THR A 324 -24.29 17.79 -41.84
C THR A 324 -23.93 17.45 -40.39
N PRO A 325 -23.06 18.24 -39.73
CA PRO A 325 -22.84 18.13 -38.29
C PRO A 325 -24.16 18.19 -37.51
N VAL A 326 -24.27 17.36 -36.48
CA VAL A 326 -25.43 17.31 -35.58
C VAL A 326 -24.95 17.58 -34.16
N THR A 327 -25.74 18.33 -33.39
CA THR A 327 -25.52 18.53 -31.95
C THR A 327 -26.67 17.90 -31.20
N LEU A 328 -26.34 16.97 -30.30
CA LEU A 328 -27.25 16.38 -29.33
C LEU A 328 -26.99 17.08 -28.01
N SER A 329 -28.01 17.71 -27.44
CA SER A 329 -27.89 18.41 -26.17
C SER A 329 -28.96 17.94 -25.20
N GLY A 330 -28.74 18.05 -23.88
CA GLY A 330 -29.76 17.72 -22.88
C GLY A 330 -31.10 18.46 -23.03
N THR A 331 -31.19 19.53 -23.84
CA THR A 331 -32.47 20.20 -24.14
C THR A 331 -33.22 19.60 -25.33
N THR A 332 -32.55 18.77 -26.14
CA THR A 332 -33.09 18.15 -27.36
C THR A 332 -33.00 16.62 -27.32
N VAL A 333 -32.07 16.03 -26.59
CA VAL A 333 -31.96 14.59 -26.37
C VAL A 333 -31.60 14.36 -24.92
N GLN A 334 -32.40 13.58 -24.20
CA GLN A 334 -32.17 13.22 -22.80
C GLN A 334 -32.64 11.79 -22.52
N ASN A 335 -32.10 11.17 -21.48
CA ASN A 335 -32.42 9.80 -21.03
C ASN A 335 -32.26 8.78 -22.17
N ILE A 336 -31.06 8.68 -22.74
CA ILE A 336 -30.73 7.71 -23.79
C ILE A 336 -29.43 6.99 -23.44
N GLU A 337 -29.47 5.67 -23.24
CA GLU A 337 -28.31 4.87 -22.84
C GLU A 337 -27.58 4.26 -24.05
N HIS A 338 -28.26 4.08 -25.19
CA HIS A 338 -27.67 3.55 -26.42
C HIS A 338 -27.88 4.48 -27.62
N LEU A 339 -26.79 5.01 -28.17
CA LEU A 339 -26.80 5.86 -29.37
C LEU A 339 -26.17 5.13 -30.55
N TYR A 340 -26.97 4.81 -31.57
CA TYR A 340 -26.54 4.18 -32.81
C TYR A 340 -26.51 5.19 -33.95
N ILE A 341 -25.34 5.47 -34.50
CA ILE A 341 -25.18 6.41 -35.61
C ILE A 341 -24.74 5.67 -36.87
N THR A 342 -25.45 5.87 -37.98
CA THR A 342 -25.08 5.33 -39.29
C THR A 342 -24.94 6.44 -40.32
N SER A 343 -23.77 6.49 -40.97
CA SER A 343 -23.49 7.46 -42.02
C SER A 343 -22.69 6.87 -43.16
N SER A 344 -22.93 7.35 -44.38
CA SER A 344 -22.13 7.03 -45.56
C SER A 344 -21.16 8.16 -45.95
N LEU A 345 -21.03 9.20 -45.11
CA LEU A 345 -20.22 10.39 -45.32
C LEU A 345 -19.47 10.74 -44.03
N SER A 346 -18.40 11.56 -44.14
CA SER A 346 -17.78 12.12 -42.94
C SER A 346 -18.79 12.93 -42.14
N SER A 347 -18.91 12.64 -40.86
CA SER A 347 -19.97 13.15 -39.98
C SER A 347 -19.36 13.65 -38.68
N VAL A 348 -19.95 14.71 -38.12
CA VAL A 348 -19.55 15.29 -36.83
C VAL A 348 -20.78 15.23 -35.92
N VAL A 349 -20.63 14.61 -34.75
CA VAL A 349 -21.65 14.54 -33.71
C VAL A 349 -21.08 15.21 -32.47
N ASN A 350 -21.70 16.32 -32.07
CA ASN A 350 -21.39 16.99 -30.82
C ASN A 350 -22.37 16.52 -29.76
N VAL A 351 -21.87 16.13 -28.59
CA VAL A 351 -22.64 15.74 -27.41
C VAL A 351 -22.35 16.76 -26.31
N THR A 352 -23.39 17.31 -25.70
CA THR A 352 -23.25 18.22 -24.54
C THR A 352 -23.83 17.58 -23.29
N ASP A 353 -23.46 18.10 -22.13
CA ASP A 353 -23.98 17.72 -20.81
C ASP A 353 -25.50 17.38 -20.80
N SER A 354 -25.85 16.32 -20.04
CA SER A 354 -27.19 15.84 -19.70
C SER A 354 -27.94 14.93 -20.71
N LEU A 355 -27.22 14.16 -21.55
CA LEU A 355 -27.86 13.12 -22.38
C LEU A 355 -28.23 11.84 -21.58
N VAL A 356 -27.46 11.51 -20.55
CA VAL A 356 -27.67 10.37 -19.63
C VAL A 356 -27.71 10.87 -18.20
N GLY A 357 -28.36 10.14 -17.30
CA GLY A 357 -28.37 10.46 -15.88
C GLY A 357 -26.99 10.26 -15.23
N SER A 358 -26.74 10.99 -14.13
CA SER A 358 -25.49 10.88 -13.37
C SER A 358 -25.27 9.43 -12.89
N GLY A 359 -24.21 8.79 -13.40
CA GLY A 359 -23.86 7.39 -13.08
C GLY A 359 -24.32 6.33 -14.11
N GLU A 360 -24.95 6.73 -15.21
CA GLU A 360 -25.31 5.86 -16.32
C GLU A 360 -24.24 5.88 -17.43
N THR A 361 -24.24 4.86 -18.31
CA THR A 361 -23.27 4.73 -19.40
C THR A 361 -23.94 4.94 -20.74
N LEU A 362 -23.49 5.94 -21.50
CA LEU A 362 -23.89 6.15 -22.88
C LEU A 362 -23.04 5.28 -23.81
N HIS A 363 -23.65 4.26 -24.40
CA HIS A 363 -23.01 3.43 -25.41
C HIS A 363 -23.21 4.01 -26.80
N ILE A 364 -22.12 4.47 -27.43
CA ILE A 364 -22.13 5.03 -28.79
C ILE A 364 -21.57 4.00 -29.75
N SER A 365 -22.33 3.66 -30.80
CA SER A 365 -21.86 2.77 -31.86
C SER A 365 -22.02 3.40 -33.24
N SER A 366 -20.93 3.41 -34.01
CA SER A 366 -20.93 3.76 -35.44
C SER A 366 -21.20 2.48 -36.26
N GLY A 367 -22.27 2.48 -37.07
CA GLY A 367 -22.59 1.35 -37.96
C GLY A 367 -22.09 1.55 -39.39
N TYR A 368 -21.50 0.50 -39.99
CA TYR A 368 -21.10 0.37 -41.41
C TYR A 368 -20.60 1.67 -42.08
N MET A 369 -19.47 2.19 -41.61
CA MET A 369 -18.74 3.23 -42.35
C MET A 369 -18.05 2.60 -43.57
N THR A 370 -18.14 3.23 -44.74
CA THR A 370 -17.42 2.78 -45.94
C THR A 370 -15.99 3.31 -45.89
N GLY A 371 -14.98 2.45 -46.04
CA GLY A 371 -13.57 2.85 -45.89
C GLY A 371 -13.19 4.17 -46.61
N GLY A 372 -12.60 5.10 -45.85
CA GLY A 372 -12.18 6.43 -46.32
C GLY A 372 -13.00 7.62 -45.79
N THR A 373 -13.94 7.41 -44.87
CA THR A 373 -14.74 8.46 -44.20
C THR A 373 -14.19 8.78 -42.80
N THR A 374 -14.43 10.01 -42.32
CA THR A 374 -14.03 10.46 -40.97
C THR A 374 -15.26 10.63 -40.08
N PHE A 375 -15.30 9.96 -38.94
CA PHE A 375 -16.31 10.21 -37.91
C PHE A 375 -15.68 11.01 -36.77
N VAL A 376 -16.34 12.10 -36.37
CA VAL A 376 -15.91 12.95 -35.27
C VAL A 376 -16.99 12.91 -34.20
N LEU A 377 -16.63 12.43 -33.02
CA LEU A 377 -17.43 12.54 -31.81
C LEU A 377 -16.79 13.61 -30.91
N ASP A 378 -17.52 14.69 -30.65
CA ASP A 378 -17.11 15.74 -29.72
C ASP A 378 -18.01 15.75 -28.49
N ALA A 379 -17.60 15.05 -27.45
CA ALA A 379 -18.21 15.00 -26.13
C ALA A 379 -17.49 15.90 -25.10
N SER A 380 -16.60 16.80 -25.55
CA SER A 380 -15.78 17.64 -24.66
C SER A 380 -16.55 18.63 -23.78
N ALA A 381 -17.85 18.78 -24.04
CA ALA A 381 -18.76 19.59 -23.23
C ALA A 381 -19.52 18.79 -22.16
N GLU A 382 -19.30 17.48 -22.07
CA GLU A 382 -19.89 16.60 -21.05
C GLU A 382 -18.98 16.57 -19.80
N THR A 383 -19.56 16.47 -18.59
CA THR A 383 -18.82 16.61 -17.33
C THR A 383 -18.97 15.47 -16.31
N ASP A 384 -19.94 14.56 -16.45
CA ASP A 384 -20.19 13.50 -15.46
C ASP A 384 -20.69 12.14 -16.01
N GLY A 385 -20.78 11.96 -17.33
CA GLY A 385 -21.23 10.74 -18.00
C GLY A 385 -20.11 9.72 -18.24
N THR A 386 -20.43 8.42 -18.16
CA THR A 386 -19.52 7.36 -18.65
C THR A 386 -19.85 7.05 -20.11
N PHE A 387 -18.85 6.94 -20.99
CA PHE A 387 -19.08 6.64 -22.41
C PHE A 387 -18.49 5.30 -22.80
N GLY A 388 -19.27 4.44 -23.45
CA GLY A 388 -18.79 3.23 -24.10
C GLY A 388 -18.79 3.41 -25.62
N ILE A 389 -17.63 3.60 -26.25
CA ILE A 389 -17.54 3.87 -27.70
C ILE A 389 -17.07 2.61 -28.41
N MET A 390 -17.91 2.06 -29.31
CA MET A 390 -17.57 0.89 -30.12
C MET A 390 -17.49 1.28 -31.60
N ASP A 391 -16.29 1.24 -32.18
CA ASP A 391 -16.04 1.67 -33.56
C ASP A 391 -15.95 0.52 -34.59
N HIS A 392 -16.24 0.83 -35.87
CA HIS A 392 -15.99 0.00 -37.05
C HIS A 392 -15.39 0.79 -38.25
N ASN A 393 -14.20 0.37 -38.72
CA ASN A 393 -13.52 0.71 -40.01
C ASN A 393 -13.60 2.20 -40.46
N GLY A 394 -12.62 3.03 -40.08
CA GLY A 394 -12.60 4.45 -40.43
C GLY A 394 -11.35 5.21 -39.97
N THR A 395 -11.36 6.53 -40.14
CA THR A 395 -10.46 7.46 -39.42
C THR A 395 -11.33 8.19 -38.40
N ASP A 396 -11.07 7.99 -37.12
CA ASP A 396 -11.97 8.47 -36.08
C ASP A 396 -11.32 9.60 -35.25
N ILE A 397 -12.14 10.57 -34.83
CA ILE A 397 -11.71 11.63 -33.92
C ILE A 397 -12.68 11.65 -32.75
N ILE A 398 -12.20 11.24 -31.57
CA ILE A 398 -12.97 11.22 -30.33
C ILE A 398 -12.40 12.30 -29.40
N LEU A 399 -13.24 13.24 -29.00
CA LEU A 399 -12.96 14.21 -27.93
C LEU A 399 -13.91 13.87 -26.77
N GLY A 400 -13.41 13.19 -25.74
CA GLY A 400 -14.17 12.82 -24.55
C GLY A 400 -14.35 13.98 -23.55
N GLY A 401 -15.11 13.71 -22.49
CA GLY A 401 -15.64 14.68 -21.54
C GLY A 401 -14.86 14.72 -20.23
N GLY A 402 -15.57 14.92 -19.11
CA GLY A 402 -15.01 14.91 -17.75
C GLY A 402 -15.35 13.66 -16.92
N GLY A 403 -16.00 12.66 -17.54
CA GLY A 403 -16.33 11.38 -16.93
C GLY A 403 -15.48 10.23 -17.49
N ARG A 404 -15.80 8.97 -17.18
CA ARG A 404 -14.99 7.82 -17.62
C ARG A 404 -15.31 7.41 -19.05
N GLU A 405 -14.32 7.34 -19.93
CA GLU A 405 -14.47 6.83 -21.30
C GLU A 405 -13.87 5.41 -21.49
N ASP A 406 -14.68 4.46 -21.94
CA ASP A 406 -14.26 3.11 -22.38
C ASP A 406 -14.40 3.01 -23.91
N VAL A 407 -13.27 3.08 -24.63
CA VAL A 407 -13.19 3.10 -26.10
C VAL A 407 -12.68 1.76 -26.62
N ASP A 408 -13.45 1.08 -27.46
CA ASP A 408 -13.09 -0.20 -28.11
C ASP A 408 -12.92 -0.01 -29.62
N LEU A 409 -11.67 -0.05 -30.08
CA LEU A 409 -11.26 0.10 -31.47
C LEU A 409 -11.21 -1.26 -32.18
N ARG A 410 -12.12 -1.49 -33.14
CA ARG A 410 -12.26 -2.79 -33.85
C ARG A 410 -11.98 -2.74 -35.35
N GLY A 411 -11.60 -1.60 -35.93
CA GLY A 411 -11.33 -1.43 -37.37
C GLY A 411 -9.99 -0.77 -37.68
N GLY A 412 -9.56 -0.78 -38.96
CA GLY A 412 -8.30 -0.15 -39.36
C GLY A 412 -8.45 1.27 -39.92
N GLY A 413 -7.51 2.16 -39.57
CA GLY A 413 -7.33 3.53 -40.06
C GLY A 413 -6.57 4.39 -39.04
N THR A 414 -6.45 5.71 -39.27
CA THR A 414 -5.71 6.63 -38.38
C THR A 414 -6.65 7.37 -37.43
N ASP A 415 -6.62 7.04 -36.16
CA ASP A 415 -7.52 7.51 -35.12
C ASP A 415 -6.89 8.60 -34.24
N ARG A 416 -7.74 9.47 -33.68
CA ARG A 416 -7.35 10.53 -32.75
C ARG A 416 -8.30 10.55 -31.55
N ILE A 417 -7.84 10.08 -30.41
CA ILE A 417 -8.59 9.98 -29.17
C ILE A 417 -8.03 10.97 -28.16
N TYR A 418 -8.88 11.79 -27.60
CA TYR A 418 -8.58 12.70 -26.49
C TYR A 418 -9.67 12.51 -25.44
N SER A 419 -9.49 11.61 -24.47
CA SER A 419 -10.58 11.20 -23.56
C SER A 419 -10.99 12.29 -22.55
N GLY A 420 -10.07 13.18 -22.17
CA GLY A 420 -10.45 14.39 -21.42
C GLY A 420 -10.15 14.26 -19.94
N GLY A 421 -11.05 13.72 -19.13
CA GLY A 421 -10.72 13.40 -17.73
C GLY A 421 -11.62 12.35 -17.12
N GLY A 422 -11.07 11.42 -16.36
CA GLY A 422 -11.71 10.16 -15.97
C GLY A 422 -10.63 9.10 -15.77
N ASP A 423 -10.99 7.90 -15.32
CA ASP A 423 -10.07 6.75 -15.36
C ASP A 423 -10.41 5.92 -16.60
N ASP A 424 -9.84 6.30 -17.74
CA ASP A 424 -10.29 5.89 -19.07
C ASP A 424 -9.65 4.56 -19.49
N LEU A 425 -10.34 3.83 -20.37
CA LEU A 425 -9.86 2.56 -20.90
C LEU A 425 -9.99 2.52 -22.42
N ILE A 426 -8.88 2.35 -23.11
CA ILE A 426 -8.84 2.25 -24.56
C ILE A 426 -8.37 0.84 -24.93
N ARG A 427 -9.14 0.12 -25.76
CA ARG A 427 -8.79 -1.23 -26.23
C ARG A 427 -8.53 -1.21 -27.73
N GLY A 428 -7.40 -1.78 -28.16
CA GLY A 428 -7.03 -1.91 -29.57
C GLY A 428 -6.82 -3.36 -29.98
N ALA A 429 -7.76 -3.94 -30.73
CA ALA A 429 -7.66 -5.32 -31.22
C ALA A 429 -6.93 -5.38 -32.58
N GLY A 430 -5.60 -5.26 -32.57
CA GLY A 430 -4.78 -5.38 -33.79
C GLY A 430 -4.79 -4.15 -34.72
N THR A 431 -5.30 -3.02 -34.23
CA THR A 431 -5.67 -1.84 -35.03
C THR A 431 -4.91 -0.57 -34.70
N ILE A 432 -4.32 -0.47 -33.51
CA ILE A 432 -3.52 0.70 -33.13
C ILE A 432 -2.25 0.73 -33.98
N ASP A 433 -2.18 1.69 -34.89
CA ASP A 433 -1.06 1.91 -35.78
C ASP A 433 -0.12 3.04 -35.28
N LEU A 434 1.01 3.25 -35.97
CA LEU A 434 1.99 4.28 -35.57
C LEU A 434 1.53 5.71 -35.89
N GLU A 435 0.41 5.89 -36.61
CA GLU A 435 -0.15 7.17 -37.01
C GLU A 435 -1.27 7.66 -36.07
N ASP A 436 -1.79 6.78 -35.22
CA ASP A 436 -2.80 7.10 -34.20
C ASP A 436 -2.29 8.09 -33.14
N ILE A 437 -3.22 8.90 -32.62
CA ILE A 437 -2.98 9.82 -31.51
C ILE A 437 -3.94 9.48 -30.37
N ILE A 438 -3.41 9.16 -29.20
CA ILE A 438 -4.16 8.88 -27.97
C ILE A 438 -3.67 9.84 -26.87
N ASP A 439 -4.63 10.49 -26.22
CA ASP A 439 -4.42 11.34 -25.06
C ASP A 439 -5.45 10.95 -24.00
N GLY A 440 -5.01 10.28 -22.93
CA GLY A 440 -5.90 9.88 -21.82
C GLY A 440 -6.42 11.08 -21.01
N GLY A 441 -5.85 12.27 -21.19
CA GLY A 441 -6.33 13.45 -20.49
C GLY A 441 -5.93 13.46 -19.01
N SER A 442 -6.89 13.47 -18.09
CA SER A 442 -6.63 13.54 -16.64
C SER A 442 -7.28 12.41 -15.87
N GLY A 443 -6.48 11.57 -15.24
CA GLY A 443 -6.91 10.53 -14.30
C GLY A 443 -5.89 9.40 -14.32
N ARG A 444 -6.34 8.15 -14.16
CA ARG A 444 -5.51 6.96 -14.40
C ARG A 444 -6.04 6.22 -15.61
N ASP A 445 -5.36 6.40 -16.73
CA ASP A 445 -5.83 5.95 -18.03
C ASP A 445 -5.08 4.69 -18.50
N SER A 446 -5.81 3.75 -19.10
CA SER A 446 -5.31 2.43 -19.50
C SER A 446 -5.45 2.19 -21.00
N LEU A 447 -4.44 1.56 -21.59
CA LEU A 447 -4.42 1.14 -23.00
C LEU A 447 -4.16 -0.36 -23.12
N ASP A 448 -5.17 -1.12 -23.54
CA ASP A 448 -5.08 -2.56 -23.75
C ASP A 448 -4.71 -2.88 -25.21
N LEU A 449 -3.59 -3.58 -25.39
CA LEU A 449 -3.06 -4.04 -26.67
C LEU A 449 -3.32 -5.55 -26.83
N ASN A 450 -3.81 -5.96 -28.00
CA ASN A 450 -4.05 -7.39 -28.30
C ASN A 450 -3.56 -7.76 -29.71
N GLY A 451 -2.27 -8.09 -29.83
CA GLY A 451 -1.59 -8.39 -31.10
C GLY A 451 -0.07 -8.35 -31.00
N ASP A 452 0.65 -8.73 -32.07
CA ASP A 452 2.12 -8.59 -32.14
C ASP A 452 2.49 -7.13 -32.43
N TYR A 453 3.12 -6.44 -31.47
CA TYR A 453 3.41 -5.01 -31.57
C TYR A 453 4.90 -4.69 -31.43
N GLU A 454 5.38 -3.80 -32.30
CA GLU A 454 6.58 -3.00 -32.06
C GLU A 454 6.16 -1.54 -32.04
N ILE A 455 5.82 -1.05 -30.84
CA ILE A 455 5.25 0.28 -30.63
C ILE A 455 6.30 1.22 -30.05
N THR A 456 6.29 2.46 -30.52
CA THR A 456 7.04 3.56 -29.88
C THR A 456 6.04 4.57 -29.36
N LEU A 457 5.90 4.62 -28.04
CA LEU A 457 5.08 5.63 -27.38
C LEU A 457 5.86 6.94 -27.35
N LYS A 458 5.26 8.01 -27.84
CA LYS A 458 5.83 9.36 -27.84
C LYS A 458 4.78 10.31 -27.32
N SER A 459 5.18 11.33 -26.57
CA SER A 459 4.27 12.40 -26.12
C SER A 459 3.49 13.12 -27.24
N SER A 460 3.93 12.98 -28.50
CA SER A 460 3.21 13.50 -29.68
C SER A 460 2.12 12.58 -30.22
N THR A 461 2.14 11.29 -29.88
CA THR A 461 1.20 10.27 -30.34
C THR A 461 0.44 9.66 -29.18
N ILE A 462 1.09 9.15 -28.14
CA ILE A 462 0.44 8.57 -26.97
C ILE A 462 0.94 9.30 -25.71
N ARG A 463 0.03 9.97 -24.99
CA ARG A 463 0.32 10.77 -23.79
C ARG A 463 -0.77 10.60 -22.74
N ASN A 464 -0.44 10.87 -21.48
CA ASN A 464 -1.36 10.71 -20.34
C ASN A 464 -1.98 9.30 -20.33
N VAL A 465 -1.13 8.27 -20.37
CA VAL A 465 -1.54 6.86 -20.24
C VAL A 465 -0.65 6.24 -19.19
N GLU A 466 -1.23 5.88 -18.05
CA GLU A 466 -0.52 5.36 -16.88
C GLU A 466 -0.46 3.82 -16.88
N GLU A 467 -1.28 3.13 -17.67
CA GLU A 467 -1.33 1.66 -17.70
C GLU A 467 -1.37 1.10 -19.13
N LEU A 468 -0.57 0.07 -19.42
CA LEU A 468 -0.62 -0.72 -20.65
C LEU A 468 -0.99 -2.17 -20.33
N GLY A 469 -2.15 -2.65 -20.79
CA GLY A 469 -2.52 -4.06 -20.74
C GLY A 469 -2.02 -4.81 -21.97
N LEU A 470 -1.36 -5.97 -21.79
CA LEU A 470 -0.87 -6.79 -22.90
C LEU A 470 -1.63 -8.13 -22.96
N GLY A 471 -2.28 -8.39 -24.09
CA GLY A 471 -3.02 -9.62 -24.36
C GLY A 471 -2.11 -10.84 -24.60
N ALA A 472 -2.61 -12.04 -24.25
CA ALA A 472 -1.90 -13.31 -24.34
C ALA A 472 -1.59 -13.76 -25.79
N GLY A 473 -0.49 -14.51 -25.97
CA GLY A 473 -0.16 -15.22 -27.22
C GLY A 473 0.50 -14.35 -28.29
N HIS A 474 1.14 -13.26 -27.88
CA HIS A 474 1.66 -12.20 -28.75
C HIS A 474 3.02 -11.66 -28.29
N ASP A 475 3.85 -11.23 -29.25
CA ASP A 475 5.15 -10.58 -28.99
C ASP A 475 5.01 -9.05 -28.88
N TYR A 476 5.53 -8.45 -27.81
CA TYR A 476 5.49 -7.00 -27.56
C TYR A 476 6.88 -6.39 -27.42
N ARG A 477 7.19 -5.38 -28.24
CA ARG A 477 8.34 -4.48 -28.09
C ARG A 477 7.85 -3.04 -27.90
N ILE A 478 7.95 -2.55 -26.68
CA ILE A 478 7.45 -1.25 -26.25
C ILE A 478 8.64 -0.32 -26.03
N HIS A 479 8.75 0.72 -26.85
CA HIS A 479 9.76 1.77 -26.68
C HIS A 479 9.07 3.02 -26.14
N LEU A 480 9.42 3.45 -24.93
CA LEU A 480 8.95 4.71 -24.34
C LEU A 480 9.96 5.80 -24.71
N HIS A 481 9.49 6.83 -25.41
CA HIS A 481 10.32 7.93 -25.86
C HIS A 481 10.41 9.03 -24.79
N LYS A 482 11.34 9.98 -24.99
CA LYS A 482 11.46 11.21 -24.20
C LYS A 482 10.12 11.89 -23.95
N ASP A 483 9.85 12.15 -22.67
CA ASP A 483 8.65 12.79 -22.11
C ASP A 483 7.36 11.93 -22.13
N THR A 484 7.45 10.59 -22.24
CA THR A 484 6.27 9.70 -22.13
C THR A 484 5.81 9.54 -20.68
N ILE A 485 6.75 9.39 -19.75
CA ILE A 485 6.46 9.36 -18.30
C ILE A 485 6.91 10.71 -17.72
N ALA A 486 5.98 11.50 -17.19
CA ALA A 486 6.33 12.78 -16.57
C ALA A 486 6.97 12.58 -15.17
N ASP A 487 7.72 13.58 -14.71
CA ASP A 487 8.33 13.55 -13.37
C ASP A 487 7.27 13.35 -12.28
N GLY A 488 7.43 12.29 -11.47
CA GLY A 488 6.50 11.94 -10.40
C GLY A 488 5.25 11.16 -10.83
N GLN A 489 5.12 10.81 -12.10
CA GLN A 489 4.10 9.86 -12.58
C GLN A 489 4.67 8.44 -12.68
N THR A 490 3.77 7.45 -12.63
CA THR A 490 4.09 6.03 -12.80
C THR A 490 3.40 5.50 -14.04
N MET A 491 4.16 4.78 -14.87
CA MET A 491 3.62 4.01 -15.99
C MET A 491 3.75 2.52 -15.71
N THR A 492 2.64 1.78 -15.79
CA THR A 492 2.59 0.34 -15.56
C THR A 492 2.45 -0.42 -16.88
N VAL A 493 3.25 -1.44 -17.11
CA VAL A 493 3.16 -2.34 -18.27
C VAL A 493 2.79 -3.75 -17.79
N ASN A 494 1.55 -4.16 -18.03
CA ASN A 494 0.95 -5.40 -17.55
C ASN A 494 1.05 -6.55 -18.57
N GLY A 495 2.13 -7.31 -18.50
CA GLY A 495 2.40 -8.53 -19.29
C GLY A 495 2.15 -9.85 -18.54
N TYR A 496 1.25 -9.87 -17.54
CA TYR A 496 0.97 -11.09 -16.76
C TYR A 496 0.32 -12.22 -17.57
N TRP A 497 -0.48 -11.87 -18.58
CA TRP A 497 -1.23 -12.83 -19.39
C TRP A 497 -0.42 -13.45 -20.53
N LEU A 498 0.83 -13.04 -20.72
CA LEU A 498 1.68 -13.54 -21.80
C LEU A 498 1.99 -15.04 -21.60
N ASP A 499 1.85 -15.80 -22.68
CA ASP A 499 1.97 -17.25 -22.69
C ASP A 499 3.44 -17.70 -22.84
N ASP A 500 3.68 -18.99 -22.61
CA ASP A 500 5.00 -19.59 -22.83
C ASP A 500 5.38 -19.58 -24.33
N GLY A 501 6.28 -18.68 -24.71
CA GLY A 501 6.76 -18.48 -26.07
C GLY A 501 6.84 -17.00 -26.50
N ASP A 502 6.14 -16.12 -25.78
CA ASP A 502 6.02 -14.69 -26.08
C ASP A 502 7.27 -13.90 -25.66
N VAL A 503 7.56 -12.79 -26.35
CA VAL A 503 8.66 -11.85 -26.06
C VAL A 503 8.10 -10.53 -25.52
N LEU A 504 8.59 -10.09 -24.36
CA LEU A 504 8.32 -8.75 -23.80
C LEU A 504 9.60 -7.93 -23.70
N LEU A 505 9.75 -6.93 -24.57
CA LEU A 505 10.82 -5.94 -24.49
C LEU A 505 10.23 -4.57 -24.16
N VAL A 506 10.68 -3.97 -23.04
CA VAL A 506 10.31 -2.61 -22.65
C VAL A 506 11.58 -1.77 -22.59
N ASP A 507 11.65 -0.69 -23.36
CA ASP A 507 12.80 0.21 -23.43
C ASP A 507 12.36 1.65 -23.16
N ASP A 508 12.63 2.15 -21.96
CA ASP A 508 12.43 3.53 -21.55
C ASP A 508 13.67 4.37 -21.85
N SER A 509 13.59 5.07 -22.98
CA SER A 509 14.57 6.07 -23.38
C SER A 509 14.20 7.48 -22.90
N SER A 510 13.22 7.61 -22.00
CA SER A 510 12.61 8.90 -21.69
C SER A 510 13.58 9.88 -21.01
N GLY A 511 14.51 9.36 -20.20
CA GLY A 511 15.49 10.14 -19.44
C GLY A 511 14.85 11.14 -18.46
N GLY A 512 13.56 10.97 -18.15
CA GLY A 512 12.84 11.72 -17.11
C GLY A 512 12.99 11.05 -15.73
N ALA A 513 12.44 11.68 -14.68
CA ALA A 513 12.39 11.13 -13.32
C ALA A 513 11.07 10.39 -13.01
N GLY A 514 10.30 10.02 -14.04
CA GLY A 514 9.12 9.17 -13.91
C GLY A 514 9.49 7.74 -13.49
N THR A 515 8.48 6.96 -13.06
CA THR A 515 8.65 5.57 -12.63
C THR A 515 8.00 4.61 -13.62
N LEU A 516 8.74 3.60 -14.07
CA LEU A 516 8.28 2.47 -14.87
C LEU A 516 8.07 1.25 -13.98
N GLU A 517 6.87 0.69 -13.98
CA GLU A 517 6.54 -0.60 -13.37
C GLU A 517 6.21 -1.61 -14.46
N VAL A 518 7.03 -2.65 -14.61
CA VAL A 518 6.76 -3.74 -15.57
C VAL A 518 6.32 -4.97 -14.80
N ARG A 519 5.20 -5.57 -15.17
CA ARG A 519 4.67 -6.80 -14.61
C ARG A 519 4.72 -7.89 -15.68
N ALA A 520 5.31 -9.03 -15.37
CA ALA A 520 5.52 -10.08 -16.35
C ALA A 520 5.17 -11.46 -15.79
N GLY A 521 4.48 -12.26 -16.61
CA GLY A 521 4.23 -13.68 -16.35
C GLY A 521 5.36 -14.58 -16.85
N ALA A 522 5.09 -15.89 -16.94
CA ALA A 522 6.07 -16.93 -17.32
C ALA A 522 6.75 -16.73 -18.70
N ALA A 523 6.28 -15.80 -19.52
CA ALA A 523 6.87 -15.40 -20.80
C ALA A 523 8.23 -14.67 -20.67
N PHE A 524 8.56 -14.07 -19.51
CA PHE A 524 9.81 -13.29 -19.36
C PHE A 524 11.06 -14.19 -19.27
N ARG A 525 11.54 -14.72 -20.40
CA ARG A 525 12.62 -15.71 -20.46
C ARG A 525 13.95 -15.13 -20.97
N ASN A 526 15.00 -15.95 -20.94
CA ASN A 526 16.36 -15.56 -21.38
C ASN A 526 16.42 -15.09 -22.85
N SER A 527 15.64 -15.69 -23.75
CA SER A 527 15.59 -15.29 -25.15
C SER A 527 14.53 -14.21 -25.39
N GLY A 528 14.93 -13.05 -25.90
CA GLY A 528 14.03 -12.05 -26.47
C GLY A 528 13.52 -10.98 -25.50
N SER A 529 13.12 -11.35 -24.27
CA SER A 529 12.52 -10.41 -23.32
C SER A 529 13.58 -9.56 -22.59
N ALA A 530 13.31 -8.29 -22.30
CA ALA A 530 14.19 -7.39 -21.55
C ALA A 530 13.44 -6.17 -21.03
N VAL A 531 13.90 -5.59 -19.92
CA VAL A 531 13.45 -4.28 -19.42
C VAL A 531 14.66 -3.37 -19.34
N ARG A 532 14.57 -2.21 -19.99
CA ARG A 532 15.52 -1.12 -19.89
C ARG A 532 14.74 0.07 -19.40
N ALA A 533 14.92 0.40 -18.14
CA ALA A 533 14.32 1.55 -17.51
C ALA A 533 15.20 2.80 -17.69
N GLY A 534 14.59 3.97 -17.48
CA GLY A 534 15.20 5.27 -17.67
C GLY A 534 16.17 5.64 -16.55
N SER A 535 16.26 6.93 -16.25
CA SER A 535 17.05 7.46 -15.13
C SER A 535 16.21 7.66 -13.85
N GLY A 536 15.06 6.96 -13.75
CA GLY A 536 14.27 6.90 -12.54
C GLY A 536 15.07 6.28 -11.39
N THR A 537 14.50 6.33 -10.19
CA THR A 537 15.14 5.72 -8.99
C THR A 537 14.22 4.72 -8.30
N SER A 538 13.15 4.31 -8.99
CA SER A 538 12.09 3.46 -8.43
C SER A 538 11.52 2.53 -9.50
N ASP A 539 12.24 2.35 -10.60
CA ASP A 539 11.80 1.52 -11.71
C ASP A 539 11.80 0.05 -11.28
N SER A 540 10.76 -0.69 -11.64
CA SER A 540 10.52 -2.02 -11.10
C SER A 540 10.12 -3.05 -12.17
N LEU A 541 10.52 -4.29 -11.93
CA LEU A 541 10.06 -5.47 -12.64
C LEU A 541 9.42 -6.43 -11.63
N HIS A 542 8.16 -6.78 -11.83
CA HIS A 542 7.45 -7.78 -11.04
C HIS A 542 7.29 -9.06 -11.87
N LEU A 543 7.71 -10.20 -11.32
CA LEU A 543 7.65 -11.51 -11.96
C LEU A 543 6.57 -12.38 -11.28
N ASP A 544 5.44 -12.69 -11.93
CA ASP A 544 4.43 -13.68 -11.43
C ASP A 544 4.35 -14.86 -12.38
N GLY A 545 5.27 -15.80 -12.21
CA GLY A 545 5.29 -17.03 -12.97
C GLY A 545 6.31 -18.00 -12.39
N ASP A 546 6.29 -19.24 -12.86
CA ASP A 546 7.31 -20.24 -12.50
C ASP A 546 8.61 -19.97 -13.25
N TYR A 547 9.65 -19.53 -12.51
CA TYR A 547 11.01 -19.33 -13.00
C TYR A 547 11.97 -20.35 -12.37
N SER A 548 11.53 -21.61 -12.22
CA SER A 548 12.39 -22.69 -11.76
C SER A 548 13.57 -22.99 -12.70
N GLU A 549 13.40 -22.72 -14.00
CA GLU A 549 14.53 -22.62 -14.94
C GLU A 549 15.32 -21.33 -14.73
N THR A 550 16.65 -21.40 -14.87
CA THR A 550 17.52 -20.24 -14.60
C THR A 550 17.21 -19.06 -15.51
N LEU A 551 16.77 -17.94 -14.92
CA LEU A 551 16.71 -16.63 -15.57
C LEU A 551 18.01 -15.87 -15.29
N VAL A 552 18.71 -15.49 -16.36
CA VAL A 552 19.97 -14.74 -16.28
C VAL A 552 19.65 -13.25 -16.39
N LEU A 553 19.85 -12.57 -15.28
CA LEU A 553 19.83 -11.12 -15.16
C LEU A 553 21.20 -10.58 -15.57
N GLY A 554 21.23 -9.43 -16.23
CA GLY A 554 22.44 -8.83 -16.78
C GLY A 554 22.10 -7.59 -17.58
N PRO A 555 23.09 -6.77 -18.00
CA PRO A 555 22.86 -5.48 -18.65
C PRO A 555 22.09 -5.57 -19.98
N GLY A 556 22.03 -6.76 -20.58
CA GLY A 556 21.20 -7.04 -21.75
C GLY A 556 19.73 -7.35 -21.43
N LYS A 557 19.44 -7.77 -20.20
CA LYS A 557 18.13 -8.20 -19.69
C LYS A 557 17.45 -7.13 -18.85
N LEU A 558 18.20 -6.55 -17.92
CA LEU A 558 17.79 -5.48 -17.02
C LEU A 558 18.79 -4.35 -17.14
N ALA A 559 18.31 -3.12 -17.29
CA ALA A 559 19.11 -1.92 -17.18
C ALA A 559 18.27 -0.85 -16.49
N GLY A 560 18.81 -0.17 -15.46
CA GLY A 560 18.09 0.88 -14.73
C GLY A 560 16.88 0.40 -13.93
N VAL A 561 16.80 -0.88 -13.59
CA VAL A 561 15.72 -1.43 -12.75
C VAL A 561 16.22 -1.48 -11.31
N GLU A 562 15.58 -0.76 -10.39
CA GLU A 562 15.96 -0.72 -8.98
C GLU A 562 15.23 -1.76 -8.13
N MET A 563 14.08 -2.29 -8.56
CA MET A 563 13.30 -3.25 -7.80
C MET A 563 12.88 -4.47 -8.63
N LEU A 564 13.11 -5.65 -8.09
CA LEU A 564 12.63 -6.93 -8.61
C LEU A 564 11.62 -7.54 -7.63
N GLY A 565 10.33 -7.52 -7.98
CA GLY A 565 9.25 -8.14 -7.24
C GLY A 565 9.01 -9.60 -7.65
N LEU A 566 8.79 -10.49 -6.68
CA LEU A 566 8.49 -11.91 -6.92
C LEU A 566 7.09 -12.26 -6.40
N GLY A 567 6.22 -12.70 -7.30
CA GLY A 567 4.86 -13.14 -7.01
C GLY A 567 4.76 -14.41 -6.16
N ALA A 568 3.67 -14.56 -5.42
CA ALA A 568 3.43 -15.72 -4.55
C ALA A 568 3.02 -16.98 -5.34
N GLY A 569 3.38 -18.17 -4.84
CA GLY A 569 2.95 -19.46 -5.39
C GLY A 569 3.86 -20.05 -6.47
N PHE A 570 5.04 -19.45 -6.67
CA PHE A 570 6.03 -19.86 -7.67
C PHE A 570 7.44 -19.93 -7.08
N SER A 571 8.32 -20.72 -7.71
CA SER A 571 9.75 -20.76 -7.36
C SER A 571 10.58 -20.01 -8.40
N TYR A 572 11.67 -19.41 -7.96
CA TYR A 572 12.50 -18.50 -8.74
C TYR A 572 13.97 -18.92 -8.70
N ASN A 573 14.61 -19.03 -9.85
CA ASN A 573 16.02 -19.35 -10.03
C ASN A 573 16.69 -18.26 -10.87
N LEU A 574 17.31 -17.29 -10.20
CA LEU A 574 17.79 -16.03 -10.75
C LEU A 574 19.32 -15.96 -10.63
N VAL A 575 19.98 -15.53 -11.69
CA VAL A 575 21.46 -15.38 -11.70
C VAL A 575 21.79 -14.00 -12.25
N ALA A 576 22.42 -13.16 -11.45
CA ALA A 576 22.96 -11.88 -11.91
C ALA A 576 24.27 -12.09 -12.69
N GLN A 577 24.57 -11.15 -13.58
CA GLN A 577 25.85 -11.01 -14.26
C GLN A 577 26.52 -9.71 -13.84
N ASP A 578 27.78 -9.54 -14.21
CA ASP A 578 28.48 -8.26 -14.04
C ASP A 578 27.70 -7.10 -14.68
N SER A 579 27.64 -5.96 -13.97
CA SER A 579 26.88 -4.76 -14.34
C SER A 579 25.37 -4.96 -14.53
N THR A 580 24.76 -5.96 -13.88
CA THR A 580 23.30 -6.03 -13.67
C THR A 580 22.82 -4.83 -12.86
N VAL A 581 23.58 -4.43 -11.84
CA VAL A 581 23.36 -3.23 -11.04
C VAL A 581 24.48 -2.24 -11.36
N ALA A 582 24.15 -0.98 -11.66
CA ALA A 582 25.20 -0.02 -12.00
C ALA A 582 26.04 0.37 -10.77
N ALA A 583 27.26 0.86 -11.03
CA ALA A 583 28.22 1.19 -9.99
C ALA A 583 27.66 2.11 -8.89
N GLY A 584 27.68 1.64 -7.64
CA GLY A 584 27.19 2.37 -6.47
C GLY A 584 25.67 2.48 -6.34
N GLN A 585 24.91 1.76 -7.18
CA GLN A 585 23.46 1.60 -7.03
C GLN A 585 23.12 0.32 -6.26
N THR A 586 21.87 0.24 -5.81
CA THR A 586 21.33 -0.92 -5.09
C THR A 586 20.07 -1.41 -5.78
N MET A 587 19.98 -2.72 -6.02
CA MET A 587 18.74 -3.37 -6.49
C MET A 587 18.05 -4.10 -5.34
N GLU A 588 16.77 -3.86 -5.14
CA GLU A 588 15.96 -4.57 -4.15
C GLU A 588 15.28 -5.80 -4.77
N VAL A 589 15.51 -6.99 -4.22
CA VAL A 589 14.88 -8.26 -4.61
C VAL A 589 13.87 -8.68 -3.54
N ARG A 590 12.58 -8.65 -3.88
CA ARG A 590 11.46 -8.82 -2.94
C ARG A 590 10.81 -10.20 -3.03
N GLY A 591 11.23 -11.12 -2.18
CA GLY A 591 10.69 -12.49 -2.07
C GLY A 591 9.83 -12.75 -0.83
N TYR A 592 9.54 -11.75 0.00
CA TYR A 592 8.78 -11.92 1.25
C TYR A 592 7.34 -12.44 1.09
N TRP A 593 6.78 -12.40 -0.12
CA TRP A 593 5.46 -12.98 -0.44
C TRP A 593 5.49 -14.50 -0.71
N LEU A 594 6.67 -15.09 -0.88
CA LEU A 594 6.81 -16.51 -1.23
C LEU A 594 6.36 -17.41 -0.07
N GLY A 595 5.54 -18.41 -0.40
CA GLY A 595 4.99 -19.34 0.57
C GLY A 595 6.00 -20.42 0.99
N ALA A 596 5.65 -21.23 2.00
CA ALA A 596 6.54 -22.29 2.51
C ALA A 596 6.80 -23.44 1.51
N GLY A 597 6.07 -23.49 0.39
CA GLY A 597 6.30 -24.45 -0.69
C GLY A 597 7.14 -23.91 -1.85
N ASP A 598 7.44 -22.61 -1.81
CA ASP A 598 8.14 -21.86 -2.85
C ASP A 598 9.61 -21.68 -2.45
N ARG A 599 10.48 -21.44 -3.43
CA ARG A 599 11.92 -21.26 -3.20
C ARG A 599 12.47 -20.14 -4.07
N LEU A 600 13.20 -19.22 -3.46
CA LEU A 600 14.12 -18.29 -4.12
C LEU A 600 15.52 -18.90 -4.17
N THR A 601 16.10 -18.95 -5.35
CA THR A 601 17.54 -19.18 -5.55
C THR A 601 18.07 -18.01 -6.36
N PHE A 602 18.76 -17.08 -5.71
CA PHE A 602 19.39 -15.91 -6.31
C PHE A 602 20.91 -16.03 -6.20
N ASP A 603 21.61 -15.97 -7.33
CA ASP A 603 23.08 -15.95 -7.38
C ASP A 603 23.59 -14.62 -7.93
N GLY A 604 23.97 -13.71 -7.02
CA GLY A 604 24.55 -12.41 -7.30
C GLY A 604 26.06 -12.39 -7.52
N SER A 605 26.73 -13.54 -7.38
CA SER A 605 28.21 -13.60 -7.22
C SER A 605 29.04 -13.09 -8.40
N ALA A 606 28.42 -12.88 -9.57
CA ALA A 606 29.08 -12.31 -10.74
C ALA A 606 28.98 -10.79 -10.82
N GLU A 607 28.17 -10.14 -9.98
CA GLU A 607 28.01 -8.69 -9.92
C GLU A 607 29.19 -8.06 -9.15
N THR A 608 29.82 -7.05 -9.75
CA THR A 608 31.01 -6.40 -9.17
C THR A 608 30.88 -4.89 -8.99
N ASP A 609 29.82 -4.28 -9.53
CA ASP A 609 29.67 -2.82 -9.57
C ASP A 609 28.69 -2.29 -8.49
N GLY A 610 27.56 -2.96 -8.29
CA GLY A 610 26.49 -2.55 -7.38
C GLY A 610 26.22 -3.51 -6.23
N SER A 611 25.18 -3.19 -5.46
CA SER A 611 24.72 -3.96 -4.29
C SER A 611 23.28 -4.45 -4.46
N PHE A 612 22.87 -5.35 -3.59
CA PHE A 612 21.55 -5.95 -3.50
C PHE A 612 20.95 -5.83 -2.11
N VAL A 613 19.65 -5.62 -2.05
CA VAL A 613 18.83 -5.80 -0.84
C VAL A 613 17.84 -6.91 -1.12
N MET A 614 18.06 -8.10 -0.57
CA MET A 614 17.27 -9.30 -0.85
C MET A 614 16.39 -9.68 0.33
N SER A 615 15.20 -10.18 0.04
CA SER A 615 14.33 -10.82 1.04
C SER A 615 13.89 -12.18 0.54
N GLY A 616 14.13 -13.21 1.34
CA GLY A 616 13.55 -14.54 1.14
C GLY A 616 12.06 -14.57 1.54
N GLY A 617 11.41 -15.69 1.28
CA GLY A 617 10.08 -16.00 1.80
C GLY A 617 10.15 -17.09 2.86
N LYS A 618 9.03 -17.79 3.08
CA LYS A 618 8.93 -18.85 4.11
C LYS A 618 9.56 -20.19 3.69
N GLY A 619 10.26 -20.18 2.56
CA GLY A 619 10.74 -21.33 1.82
C GLY A 619 12.11 -21.80 2.30
N ASN A 620 12.80 -22.62 1.48
CA ASN A 620 14.21 -22.94 1.72
C ASN A 620 15.04 -22.22 0.67
N ASP A 621 15.41 -20.98 0.98
CA ASP A 621 15.96 -20.02 0.05
C ASP A 621 17.49 -20.11 -0.03
N VAL A 622 18.03 -19.70 -1.17
CA VAL A 622 19.47 -19.55 -1.39
C VAL A 622 19.71 -18.18 -1.98
N MET A 623 20.35 -17.30 -1.23
CA MET A 623 20.67 -15.94 -1.64
C MET A 623 22.18 -15.76 -1.57
N LYS A 624 22.76 -15.26 -2.66
CA LYS A 624 24.15 -14.83 -2.68
C LYS A 624 24.24 -13.41 -3.19
N GLY A 625 24.92 -12.55 -2.46
CA GLY A 625 25.29 -11.22 -2.91
C GLY A 625 26.43 -11.21 -3.93
N GLY A 626 26.94 -10.02 -4.21
CA GLY A 626 28.00 -9.71 -5.17
C GLY A 626 29.28 -9.27 -4.47
N SER A 627 29.90 -8.21 -4.98
CA SER A 627 31.13 -7.60 -4.41
C SER A 627 30.88 -6.27 -3.69
N GLY A 628 29.63 -5.81 -3.64
CA GLY A 628 29.23 -4.59 -2.94
C GLY A 628 28.53 -4.93 -1.62
N ASN A 629 28.28 -3.92 -0.79
CA ASN A 629 27.64 -4.09 0.52
C ASN A 629 26.17 -4.50 0.35
N ASP A 630 25.86 -5.76 0.62
CA ASP A 630 24.57 -6.37 0.40
C ASP A 630 23.77 -6.51 1.70
N THR A 631 22.43 -6.55 1.60
CA THR A 631 21.55 -6.83 2.73
C THR A 631 20.69 -8.05 2.41
N LEU A 632 20.84 -9.13 3.17
CA LEU A 632 20.12 -10.39 2.97
C LEU A 632 19.17 -10.63 4.15
N ARG A 633 17.87 -10.54 3.89
CA ARG A 633 16.82 -10.74 4.91
C ARG A 633 16.25 -12.15 4.83
N ILE A 634 16.41 -12.94 5.88
CA ILE A 634 15.94 -14.33 6.03
C ILE A 634 14.94 -14.51 7.17
N TYR A 635 14.24 -13.45 7.59
CA TYR A 635 13.34 -13.45 8.74
C TYR A 635 12.04 -14.30 8.60
N ALA A 636 11.76 -14.88 7.44
CA ALA A 636 10.46 -15.53 7.15
C ALA A 636 10.42 -17.04 7.47
N GLY A 637 11.54 -17.62 7.95
CA GLY A 637 11.68 -19.03 8.32
C GLY A 637 12.02 -19.92 7.11
N GLY A 638 12.67 -21.06 7.35
CA GLY A 638 13.19 -21.89 6.27
C GLY A 638 14.33 -22.79 6.73
N ASP A 639 14.88 -23.57 5.80
CA ASP A 639 16.27 -24.04 5.88
C ASP A 639 17.09 -23.27 4.81
N ASP A 640 17.51 -22.06 5.14
CA ASP A 640 18.03 -21.03 4.24
C ASP A 640 19.56 -21.04 4.10
N ARG A 641 20.05 -20.47 2.99
CA ARG A 641 21.48 -20.21 2.79
C ARG A 641 21.68 -18.79 2.28
N ALA A 642 22.37 -17.98 3.06
CA ALA A 642 22.74 -16.61 2.72
C ALA A 642 24.27 -16.51 2.63
N HIS A 643 24.78 -15.91 1.56
CA HIS A 643 26.19 -15.60 1.40
C HIS A 643 26.33 -14.14 0.95
N GLY A 644 27.07 -13.32 1.68
CA GLY A 644 27.22 -11.89 1.37
C GLY A 644 28.08 -11.70 0.13
N GLY A 645 29.30 -12.24 0.15
CA GLY A 645 30.19 -12.23 -0.99
C GLY A 645 31.43 -11.41 -0.66
N GLY A 646 31.57 -10.24 -1.27
CA GLY A 646 32.51 -9.24 -0.80
C GLY A 646 31.81 -7.91 -0.54
N GLY A 647 32.38 -7.07 0.32
CA GLY A 647 31.72 -5.85 0.81
C GLY A 647 31.40 -5.99 2.29
N ASP A 648 30.96 -4.90 2.93
CA ASP A 648 30.47 -4.98 4.31
C ASP A 648 28.96 -5.32 4.26
N ASP A 649 28.63 -6.60 4.45
CA ASP A 649 27.30 -7.16 4.24
C ASP A 649 26.47 -7.18 5.54
N SER A 650 25.14 -7.24 5.40
CA SER A 650 24.20 -7.31 6.53
C SER A 650 23.21 -8.46 6.37
N PHE A 651 23.02 -9.25 7.42
CA PHE A 651 22.08 -10.38 7.47
C PHE A 651 21.04 -10.15 8.55
N ASP A 652 19.79 -9.94 8.14
CA ASP A 652 18.66 -9.78 9.05
C ASP A 652 17.91 -11.11 9.15
N VAL A 653 17.98 -11.75 10.32
CA VAL A 653 17.41 -13.09 10.53
C VAL A 653 16.13 -13.09 11.35
N GLY A 654 15.76 -11.96 11.97
CA GLY A 654 14.64 -11.85 12.89
C GLY A 654 14.44 -13.10 13.76
N GLN A 655 13.30 -13.77 13.61
CA GLN A 655 12.87 -14.94 14.40
C GLN A 655 13.24 -16.30 13.77
N ALA A 656 13.99 -16.30 12.66
CA ALA A 656 14.02 -17.42 11.73
C ALA A 656 15.30 -18.25 11.73
N LEU A 657 16.34 -17.87 12.49
CA LEU A 657 17.62 -18.57 12.43
C LEU A 657 17.57 -19.92 13.16
N GLY A 658 17.35 -20.98 12.40
CA GLY A 658 17.40 -22.36 12.84
C GLY A 658 18.78 -23.01 12.68
N PRO A 659 18.97 -24.24 13.23
CA PRO A 659 20.25 -24.94 13.20
C PRO A 659 20.67 -25.44 11.81
N LYS A 660 19.78 -25.34 10.81
CA LYS A 660 20.02 -25.80 9.44
C LYS A 660 20.30 -24.67 8.46
N ASP A 661 20.06 -23.44 8.89
CA ASP A 661 20.40 -22.24 8.13
C ASP A 661 21.91 -22.08 8.04
N ARG A 662 22.35 -21.44 6.96
CA ARG A 662 23.77 -21.23 6.66
C ARG A 662 23.98 -19.79 6.28
N ILE A 663 24.70 -19.04 7.11
CA ILE A 663 25.10 -17.66 6.86
C ILE A 663 26.61 -17.62 6.67
N ASN A 664 27.05 -16.92 5.64
CA ASN A 664 28.45 -16.62 5.39
C ASN A 664 28.56 -15.16 4.96
N GLY A 665 29.25 -14.30 5.71
CA GLY A 665 29.47 -12.91 5.29
C GLY A 665 30.35 -12.88 4.04
N GLY A 666 31.56 -13.41 4.15
CA GLY A 666 32.47 -13.59 3.04
C GLY A 666 33.72 -12.77 3.27
N THR A 667 33.92 -11.69 2.51
CA THR A 667 35.04 -10.77 2.74
C THR A 667 34.53 -9.36 3.03
N GLY A 668 34.85 -8.81 4.19
CA GLY A 668 34.43 -7.48 4.59
C GLY A 668 34.31 -7.40 6.10
N ASN A 669 33.57 -6.41 6.61
CA ASN A 669 33.09 -6.41 8.00
C ASN A 669 31.57 -6.64 7.97
N ASP A 670 31.19 -7.88 8.18
CA ASP A 670 29.84 -8.35 7.98
C ASP A 670 29.06 -8.34 9.30
N THR A 671 27.79 -7.95 9.23
CA THR A 671 26.91 -7.86 10.41
C THR A 671 25.78 -8.87 10.34
N LEU A 672 25.57 -9.59 11.44
CA LEU A 672 24.38 -10.39 11.71
C LEU A 672 23.43 -9.64 12.66
N GLU A 673 22.19 -9.46 12.27
CA GLU A 673 21.14 -8.79 13.07
C GLU A 673 20.09 -9.81 13.52
N ILE A 674 19.89 -9.91 14.84
CA ILE A 674 18.99 -10.86 15.50
C ILE A 674 17.97 -10.07 16.32
N ASP A 675 16.68 -10.28 16.06
CA ASP A 675 15.57 -9.56 16.72
C ASP A 675 14.52 -10.57 17.23
N ALA A 676 14.96 -11.42 18.17
CA ALA A 676 14.19 -12.53 18.69
C ALA A 676 14.79 -13.20 19.94
N ASP A 677 13.91 -13.69 20.83
CA ASP A 677 14.29 -14.63 21.89
C ASP A 677 14.93 -15.89 21.29
N MET A 678 16.25 -16.00 21.36
CA MET A 678 16.97 -17.04 20.61
C MET A 678 18.09 -17.70 21.42
N ALA A 679 18.14 -19.03 21.32
CA ALA A 679 19.29 -19.81 21.71
C ALA A 679 19.99 -20.35 20.45
N ILE A 680 21.17 -19.83 20.15
CA ILE A 680 21.94 -20.20 18.96
C ILE A 680 23.35 -20.64 19.31
N THR A 681 23.83 -21.62 18.56
CA THR A 681 25.26 -21.94 18.50
C THR A 681 25.86 -21.31 17.25
N LEU A 682 26.70 -20.31 17.45
CA LEU A 682 27.48 -19.61 16.44
C LEU A 682 28.77 -20.40 16.18
N GLY A 683 29.06 -20.67 14.91
CA GLY A 683 30.16 -21.53 14.52
C GLY A 683 30.08 -21.94 13.06
N GLY A 684 31.22 -22.23 12.42
CA GLY A 684 31.37 -22.31 10.96
C GLY A 684 30.44 -23.27 10.17
N ALA A 685 29.59 -24.04 10.85
CA ALA A 685 28.51 -24.79 10.22
C ALA A 685 27.19 -24.03 10.08
N VAL A 686 26.91 -22.98 10.86
CA VAL A 686 25.67 -22.19 10.84
C VAL A 686 25.96 -20.75 10.46
N VAL A 687 26.94 -20.11 11.10
CA VAL A 687 27.38 -18.74 10.85
C VAL A 687 28.89 -18.74 10.67
N LYS A 688 29.41 -18.05 9.66
CA LYS A 688 30.84 -17.96 9.34
C LYS A 688 31.15 -16.59 8.76
N ASP A 689 32.36 -16.08 8.98
CA ASP A 689 32.83 -14.80 8.41
C ASP A 689 31.84 -13.68 8.78
N ILE A 690 31.62 -13.48 10.09
CA ILE A 690 30.77 -12.42 10.65
C ILE A 690 31.56 -11.78 11.80
N GLU A 691 31.81 -10.48 11.70
CA GLU A 691 32.61 -9.73 12.65
C GLU A 691 31.73 -8.99 13.68
N LYS A 692 30.45 -8.76 13.36
CA LYS A 692 29.54 -8.01 14.22
C LYS A 692 28.18 -8.69 14.38
N ILE A 693 27.67 -8.72 15.60
CA ILE A 693 26.29 -9.12 15.90
C ILE A 693 25.56 -7.93 16.52
N ARG A 694 24.36 -7.62 16.02
CA ARG A 694 23.43 -6.66 16.63
C ARG A 694 22.23 -7.41 17.18
N LEU A 695 21.89 -7.15 18.44
CA LEU A 695 20.75 -7.77 19.14
C LEU A 695 19.65 -6.74 19.30
N GLY A 696 18.40 -7.05 18.94
CA GLY A 696 17.25 -6.14 19.08
C GLY A 696 16.64 -6.08 20.48
N ASP A 697 15.94 -5.00 20.80
CA ASP A 697 15.31 -4.73 22.10
C ASP A 697 14.19 -5.72 22.48
N GLY A 698 13.98 -5.94 23.78
CA GLY A 698 12.82 -6.66 24.31
C GLY A 698 12.94 -8.19 24.25
N HIS A 699 14.16 -8.71 24.17
CA HIS A 699 14.47 -10.11 23.90
C HIS A 699 15.59 -10.67 24.78
N ASP A 700 15.49 -11.97 25.09
CA ASP A 700 16.54 -12.72 25.79
C ASP A 700 17.41 -13.51 24.79
N TYR A 701 18.74 -13.35 24.90
CA TYR A 701 19.71 -13.92 23.98
C TYR A 701 20.63 -14.94 24.65
N VAL A 702 20.73 -16.14 24.07
CA VAL A 702 21.68 -17.18 24.48
C VAL A 702 22.56 -17.56 23.30
N LEU A 703 23.81 -17.12 23.33
CA LEU A 703 24.79 -17.26 22.27
C LEU A 703 25.89 -18.22 22.73
N THR A 704 26.07 -19.35 22.05
CA THR A 704 27.20 -20.26 22.27
C THR A 704 28.15 -20.16 21.09
N VAL A 705 29.42 -19.85 21.34
CA VAL A 705 30.42 -19.67 20.28
C VAL A 705 31.31 -20.91 20.20
N THR A 706 31.73 -21.31 18.99
CA THR A 706 32.64 -22.45 18.77
C THR A 706 33.86 -22.01 17.99
N ASP A 707 35.06 -22.49 18.35
CA ASP A 707 36.43 -22.21 17.78
C ASP A 707 36.59 -22.15 16.26
N ALA A 708 35.55 -22.47 15.49
CA ALA A 708 35.50 -22.33 14.05
C ALA A 708 34.79 -21.04 13.59
N LEU A 709 34.35 -20.18 14.52
CA LEU A 709 33.73 -18.89 14.17
C LEU A 709 34.80 -17.84 13.91
N LEU A 710 35.77 -17.71 14.82
CA LEU A 710 36.84 -16.72 14.76
C LEU A 710 38.17 -17.39 14.42
N ASP A 711 38.88 -16.84 13.43
CA ASP A 711 40.29 -17.19 13.24
C ASP A 711 41.16 -16.47 14.30
N ALA A 712 42.39 -16.95 14.49
CA ALA A 712 43.29 -16.43 15.51
C ALA A 712 43.57 -14.93 15.36
N GLY A 713 43.24 -14.16 16.41
CA GLY A 713 43.39 -12.71 16.47
C GLY A 713 42.24 -11.92 15.84
N GLU A 714 41.16 -12.57 15.43
CA GLU A 714 39.91 -11.89 15.05
C GLU A 714 39.08 -11.54 16.29
N THR A 715 38.23 -10.52 16.16
CA THR A 715 37.34 -10.05 17.22
C THR A 715 35.90 -10.11 16.75
N LEU A 716 35.03 -10.72 17.55
CA LEU A 716 33.59 -10.62 17.39
C LEU A 716 33.05 -9.48 18.24
N THR A 717 32.46 -8.47 17.60
CA THR A 717 31.74 -7.41 18.31
C THR A 717 30.27 -7.78 18.51
N ILE A 718 29.73 -7.64 19.72
CA ILE A 718 28.30 -7.80 20.01
C ILE A 718 27.76 -6.49 20.57
N ASP A 719 26.90 -5.82 19.80
CA ASP A 719 26.25 -4.58 20.19
C ASP A 719 24.89 -4.87 20.87
N ALA A 720 24.83 -4.68 22.18
CA ALA A 720 23.63 -4.89 23.00
C ALA A 720 23.37 -3.77 24.05
N TRP A 721 24.08 -2.63 23.96
CA TRP A 721 23.98 -1.50 24.90
C TRP A 721 22.58 -0.89 25.11
N HIS A 722 21.68 -1.12 24.15
CA HIS A 722 20.34 -0.54 24.13
C HIS A 722 19.30 -1.40 24.84
N LEU A 723 19.67 -2.64 25.20
CA LEU A 723 18.78 -3.59 25.86
C LEU A 723 18.33 -3.10 27.24
N GLY A 724 17.05 -3.29 27.55
CA GLY A 724 16.46 -2.80 28.78
C GLY A 724 16.66 -3.76 29.96
N ALA A 725 16.30 -3.31 31.17
CA ALA A 725 16.48 -4.08 32.42
C ALA A 725 15.67 -5.38 32.55
N GLY A 726 14.98 -5.81 31.49
CA GLY A 726 14.25 -7.08 31.43
C GLY A 726 14.80 -8.05 30.39
N ASP A 727 15.85 -7.66 29.67
CA ASP A 727 16.45 -8.37 28.54
C ASP A 727 17.82 -8.89 28.99
N THR A 728 18.12 -10.18 28.76
CA THR A 728 19.39 -10.79 29.19
C THR A 728 20.22 -11.30 28.02
N VAL A 729 21.54 -11.11 28.08
CA VAL A 729 22.55 -11.67 27.17
C VAL A 729 23.37 -12.72 27.91
N ILE A 730 23.34 -13.96 27.40
CA ILE A 730 24.19 -15.06 27.85
C ILE A 730 25.13 -15.44 26.70
N LEU A 731 26.43 -15.20 26.88
CA LEU A 731 27.48 -15.67 25.98
C LEU A 731 28.24 -16.84 26.61
N ASP A 732 28.35 -17.96 25.88
CA ASP A 732 29.25 -19.07 26.19
C ASP A 732 30.37 -19.14 25.14
N GLY A 733 31.44 -18.37 25.35
CA GLY A 733 32.63 -18.32 24.50
C GLY A 733 33.67 -19.38 24.81
N LYS A 734 33.48 -20.24 25.82
CA LYS A 734 34.50 -21.16 26.35
C LYS A 734 35.20 -22.07 25.34
N ALA A 735 34.57 -22.32 24.20
CA ALA A 735 35.13 -23.17 23.16
C ALA A 735 36.10 -22.42 22.24
N GLU A 736 36.03 -21.08 22.17
CA GLU A 736 36.99 -20.24 21.46
C GLU A 736 38.33 -20.22 22.19
N THR A 737 39.41 -20.39 21.44
CA THR A 737 40.76 -20.54 22.02
C THR A 737 41.77 -19.48 21.59
N ASN A 738 41.42 -18.65 20.62
CA ASN A 738 42.36 -17.72 19.98
C ASN A 738 41.73 -16.48 19.34
N GLY A 739 40.40 -16.38 19.27
CA GLY A 739 39.67 -15.16 18.95
C GLY A 739 39.28 -14.40 20.21
N SER A 740 38.96 -13.13 20.03
CA SER A 740 38.55 -12.19 21.07
C SER A 740 37.08 -11.78 20.93
N PHE A 741 36.49 -11.28 21.99
CA PHE A 741 35.15 -10.73 22.05
C PHE A 741 35.18 -9.27 22.49
N ASP A 742 34.36 -8.43 21.87
CA ASP A 742 34.13 -7.04 22.24
C ASP A 742 32.62 -6.86 22.43
N ILE A 743 32.16 -6.79 23.68
CA ILE A 743 30.74 -6.92 24.02
C ILE A 743 30.32 -5.79 24.94
N GLU A 744 29.29 -5.07 24.51
CA GLU A 744 28.60 -4.06 25.31
C GLU A 744 27.15 -4.50 25.49
N THR A 745 26.73 -4.74 26.74
CA THR A 745 25.36 -5.13 27.09
C THR A 745 24.59 -4.00 27.80
N GLY A 746 23.34 -4.27 28.17
CA GLY A 746 22.36 -3.26 28.59
C GLY A 746 22.17 -3.20 30.11
N GLU A 747 20.92 -3.08 30.56
CA GLU A 747 20.57 -2.94 31.99
C GLU A 747 20.11 -4.28 32.65
N GLY A 748 20.31 -5.42 31.96
CA GLY A 748 19.84 -6.74 32.39
C GLY A 748 20.87 -7.57 33.15
N ASP A 749 20.44 -8.65 33.81
CA ASP A 749 21.36 -9.57 34.51
C ASP A 749 22.09 -10.47 33.49
N ASP A 750 23.28 -10.07 33.05
CA ASP A 750 24.00 -10.68 31.93
C ASP A 750 25.06 -11.72 32.37
N SER A 751 25.40 -12.64 31.47
CA SER A 751 26.46 -13.63 31.71
C SER A 751 27.36 -13.77 30.50
N LEU A 752 28.57 -13.24 30.61
CA LEU A 752 29.55 -13.16 29.54
C LEU A 752 30.75 -14.04 29.89
N LEU A 753 30.95 -15.09 29.10
CA LEU A 753 32.10 -15.98 29.23
C LEU A 753 32.94 -15.84 27.98
N GLY A 754 34.15 -15.34 28.14
CA GLY A 754 35.15 -15.13 27.10
C GLY A 754 35.72 -16.43 26.54
N GLY A 755 36.95 -16.38 26.09
CA GLY A 755 37.59 -17.47 25.35
C GLY A 755 39.02 -17.75 25.79
N GLY A 756 39.93 -17.62 24.84
CA GLY A 756 41.38 -17.66 25.06
C GLY A 756 42.11 -16.50 24.38
N GLY A 757 41.36 -15.48 23.95
CA GLY A 757 41.88 -14.23 23.41
C GLY A 757 41.54 -13.09 24.36
N ASN A 758 42.10 -11.91 24.10
CA ASN A 758 41.93 -10.72 24.94
C ASN A 758 40.53 -10.14 24.72
N ASP A 759 39.66 -10.24 25.71
CA ASP A 759 38.25 -9.90 25.65
C ASP A 759 37.97 -8.53 26.30
N ILE A 760 36.97 -7.81 25.77
CA ILE A 760 36.47 -6.54 26.32
C ILE A 760 34.99 -6.71 26.60
N PHE A 761 34.61 -6.68 27.88
CA PHE A 761 33.22 -6.79 28.33
C PHE A 761 32.79 -5.55 29.11
N GLU A 762 31.72 -4.91 28.65
CA GLU A 762 31.02 -3.83 29.36
C GLU A 762 29.58 -4.30 29.63
N ALA A 763 29.27 -4.64 30.89
CA ALA A 763 28.01 -5.29 31.24
C ALA A 763 26.84 -4.33 31.54
N GLY A 764 27.12 -3.02 31.66
CA GLY A 764 26.09 -2.00 31.81
C GLY A 764 25.46 -1.97 33.20
N GLY A 765 24.19 -2.33 33.35
CA GLY A 765 23.54 -2.40 34.66
C GLY A 765 22.90 -3.76 34.86
N GLY A 766 22.65 -4.17 36.10
CA GLY A 766 22.04 -5.47 36.36
C GLY A 766 22.75 -6.20 37.48
N LYS A 767 22.82 -7.52 37.36
CA LYS A 767 23.67 -8.35 38.20
C LYS A 767 24.42 -9.31 37.30
N ASP A 768 25.65 -8.97 37.04
CA ASP A 768 26.37 -9.53 35.91
C ASP A 768 27.42 -10.54 36.34
N VAL A 769 27.69 -11.49 35.44
CA VAL A 769 28.72 -12.51 35.62
C VAL A 769 29.65 -12.50 34.42
N LEU A 770 30.86 -12.00 34.62
CA LEU A 770 31.89 -11.84 33.60
C LEU A 770 33.07 -12.79 33.94
N ASP A 771 33.52 -13.57 32.96
CA ASP A 771 34.68 -14.47 33.06
C ASP A 771 35.50 -14.34 31.77
N GLY A 772 36.62 -13.62 31.82
CA GLY A 772 37.52 -13.38 30.67
C GLY A 772 38.28 -14.65 30.26
N ARG A 773 38.69 -15.44 31.26
CA ARG A 773 39.34 -16.74 31.20
C ARG A 773 40.82 -16.68 30.89
N ALA A 774 41.24 -16.43 29.66
CA ALA A 774 42.64 -16.44 29.29
C ALA A 774 42.86 -15.41 28.18
N GLY A 775 43.93 -14.64 28.29
CA GLY A 775 44.10 -13.41 27.52
C GLY A 775 44.23 -12.23 28.48
N ASP A 776 44.76 -11.11 28.00
CA ASP A 776 44.76 -9.88 28.80
C ASP A 776 43.39 -9.20 28.63
N ASP A 777 42.48 -9.40 29.58
CA ASP A 777 41.06 -9.05 29.47
C ASP A 777 40.72 -7.70 30.13
N VAL A 778 39.68 -7.04 29.64
CA VAL A 778 39.11 -5.82 30.23
C VAL A 778 37.63 -6.06 30.56
N LEU A 779 37.31 -6.09 31.85
CA LEU A 779 35.97 -6.42 32.35
C LEU A 779 35.41 -5.24 33.16
N ASP A 780 34.27 -4.70 32.75
CA ASP A 780 33.51 -3.66 33.46
C ASP A 780 32.11 -4.19 33.82
N GLY A 781 31.84 -4.31 35.12
CA GLY A 781 30.55 -4.75 35.67
C GLY A 781 29.48 -3.66 35.69
N GLY A 782 29.87 -2.39 35.65
CA GLY A 782 28.93 -1.27 35.63
C GLY A 782 28.09 -1.11 36.90
N VAL A 783 26.77 -1.11 36.82
CA VAL A 783 25.87 -0.83 37.95
C VAL A 783 25.19 -2.12 38.41
N GLY A 784 25.57 -2.65 39.57
CA GLY A 784 25.03 -3.96 39.95
C GLY A 784 25.54 -4.54 41.25
N ASN A 785 25.61 -5.86 41.32
CA ASN A 785 26.33 -6.58 42.39
C ASN A 785 27.04 -7.74 41.70
N ASP A 786 28.12 -7.40 41.03
CA ASP A 786 28.60 -8.14 39.88
C ASP A 786 29.67 -9.14 40.31
N THR A 787 29.94 -10.10 39.44
CA THR A 787 30.96 -11.12 39.67
C THR A 787 31.86 -11.20 38.45
N LEU A 788 33.07 -10.68 38.60
CA LEU A 788 34.10 -10.60 37.56
C LEU A 788 35.24 -11.56 37.90
N SER A 789 35.72 -12.28 36.89
CA SER A 789 36.89 -13.15 36.94
C SER A 789 37.76 -12.86 35.73
N GLY A 790 38.98 -12.34 35.93
CA GLY A 790 39.95 -12.11 34.85
C GLY A 790 40.41 -13.44 34.26
N GLY A 791 41.10 -14.24 35.07
CA GLY A 791 41.42 -15.63 34.77
C GLY A 791 42.92 -15.86 34.70
N SER A 792 43.52 -15.79 33.52
CA SER A 792 44.94 -16.03 33.29
C SER A 792 45.48 -14.96 32.36
N ASP A 793 46.72 -14.54 32.60
CA ASP A 793 47.38 -13.40 31.97
C ASP A 793 46.97 -12.06 32.64
N ASP A 794 47.43 -10.90 32.15
CA ASP A 794 47.35 -9.65 32.93
C ASP A 794 46.00 -8.93 32.67
N ASP A 795 45.08 -8.91 33.64
CA ASP A 795 43.70 -8.45 33.46
C ASP A 795 43.40 -7.06 34.08
N VAL A 796 42.36 -6.40 33.59
CA VAL A 796 41.81 -5.16 34.16
C VAL A 796 40.33 -5.33 34.50
N LEU A 797 39.99 -5.25 35.77
CA LEU A 797 38.63 -5.44 36.29
C LEU A 797 38.11 -4.15 36.96
N ASP A 798 36.92 -3.71 36.57
CA ASP A 798 36.18 -2.62 37.21
C ASP A 798 34.78 -3.10 37.64
N GLY A 799 34.52 -3.07 38.94
CA GLY A 799 33.23 -3.46 39.53
C GLY A 799 32.15 -2.39 39.41
N GLY A 800 32.54 -1.12 39.26
CA GLY A 800 31.62 -0.01 39.12
C GLY A 800 30.84 0.36 40.40
N LEU A 801 29.51 0.37 40.34
CA LEU A 801 28.64 0.73 41.46
C LEU A 801 27.97 -0.53 41.99
N GLY A 802 28.18 -0.89 43.25
CA GLY A 802 27.56 -2.12 43.70
C GLY A 802 28.08 -2.69 44.99
N THR A 803 28.03 -4.02 45.07
CA THR A 803 28.78 -4.77 46.06
C THR A 803 29.27 -5.99 45.31
N ASP A 804 30.49 -5.86 44.85
CA ASP A 804 30.99 -6.61 43.71
C ASP A 804 32.02 -7.65 44.17
N LYS A 805 32.27 -8.61 43.30
CA LYS A 805 33.29 -9.65 43.51
C LYS A 805 34.21 -9.69 42.32
N LEU A 806 35.45 -9.30 42.53
CA LEU A 806 36.48 -9.29 41.51
C LEU A 806 37.55 -10.32 41.89
N GLY A 807 37.84 -11.23 40.97
CA GLY A 807 38.99 -12.13 41.04
C GLY A 807 39.92 -11.89 39.87
N GLY A 808 41.16 -11.45 40.12
CA GLY A 808 42.17 -11.27 39.08
C GLY A 808 42.54 -12.62 38.46
N GLY A 809 43.11 -13.51 39.25
CA GLY A 809 43.42 -14.87 38.83
C GLY A 809 44.91 -15.11 38.82
N ALA A 810 45.49 -15.45 37.67
CA ALA A 810 46.94 -15.60 37.54
C ALA A 810 47.45 -14.57 36.55
N GLY A 811 48.27 -13.63 37.00
CA GLY A 811 48.63 -12.47 36.19
C GLY A 811 49.07 -11.34 37.10
N ASN A 812 49.41 -10.19 36.54
CA ASN A 812 49.54 -8.96 37.32
C ASN A 812 48.31 -8.10 37.04
N ASP A 813 47.27 -8.30 37.85
CA ASP A 813 45.95 -7.79 37.57
C ASP A 813 45.73 -6.41 38.17
N VAL A 814 44.84 -5.63 37.56
CA VAL A 814 44.39 -4.33 38.07
C VAL A 814 42.92 -4.43 38.46
N LEU A 815 42.63 -4.30 39.74
CA LEU A 815 41.28 -4.38 40.29
C LEU A 815 40.81 -3.01 40.79
N LYS A 816 39.62 -2.61 40.35
CA LYS A 816 38.88 -1.44 40.87
C LYS A 816 37.53 -1.93 41.36
N GLY A 817 37.31 -1.91 42.67
CA GLY A 817 36.00 -2.26 43.24
C GLY A 817 34.92 -1.25 42.84
N GLY A 818 35.30 0.04 42.87
CA GLY A 818 34.37 1.13 42.66
C GLY A 818 33.61 1.47 43.95
N SER A 819 32.39 1.98 43.86
CA SER A 819 31.62 2.32 45.06
C SER A 819 30.86 1.10 45.55
N GLY A 820 31.24 0.59 46.71
CA GLY A 820 30.62 -0.62 47.23
C GLY A 820 31.29 -1.11 48.50
N GLY A 821 30.91 -2.29 48.96
CA GLY A 821 31.66 -3.00 49.99
C GLY A 821 32.18 -4.29 49.39
N ASP A 822 33.27 -4.19 48.63
CA ASP A 822 33.60 -5.18 47.59
C ASP A 822 34.49 -6.31 48.09
N VAL A 823 34.53 -7.41 47.34
CA VAL A 823 35.48 -8.50 47.56
C VAL A 823 36.47 -8.50 46.43
N LEU A 824 37.71 -8.12 46.73
CA LEU A 824 38.81 -7.99 45.77
C LEU A 824 39.85 -9.08 46.06
N ASP A 825 39.97 -10.05 45.17
CA ASP A 825 40.95 -11.14 45.24
C ASP A 825 41.92 -11.02 44.06
N GLY A 826 43.16 -10.58 44.29
CA GLY A 826 44.16 -10.43 43.22
C GLY A 826 44.53 -11.78 42.63
N GLY A 827 44.97 -12.70 43.49
CA GLY A 827 45.15 -14.10 43.15
C GLY A 827 46.60 -14.57 43.24
N GLU A 828 47.13 -15.12 42.16
CA GLU A 828 48.55 -15.45 42.01
C GLU A 828 49.30 -14.27 41.39
N ASP A 829 50.61 -14.21 41.62
CA ASP A 829 51.52 -13.17 41.08
C ASP A 829 51.42 -11.80 41.77
N ARG A 830 51.31 -10.66 41.08
CA ARG A 830 51.44 -9.32 41.70
C ARG A 830 50.34 -8.37 41.26
N ASP A 831 49.37 -8.18 42.14
CA ASP A 831 48.15 -7.48 41.77
C ASP A 831 48.09 -6.07 42.36
N LEU A 832 47.34 -5.20 41.69
CA LEU A 832 47.13 -3.82 42.06
C LEU A 832 45.65 -3.57 42.31
N VAL A 833 45.31 -3.14 43.54
CA VAL A 833 44.02 -2.49 43.78
C VAL A 833 44.17 -0.98 43.63
N SER A 834 43.32 -0.38 42.80
CA SER A 834 43.36 1.06 42.50
C SER A 834 42.13 1.80 43.02
N TYR A 835 42.38 2.86 43.79
CA TYR A 835 41.38 3.80 44.30
C TYR A 835 41.48 5.19 43.67
N GLU A 836 42.12 5.31 42.50
CA GLU A 836 42.36 6.59 41.82
C GLU A 836 41.05 7.38 41.54
N GLY A 837 39.95 6.65 41.30
CA GLY A 837 38.62 7.21 41.06
C GLY A 837 37.90 7.74 42.32
N SER A 838 38.39 7.40 43.52
CA SER A 838 37.69 7.69 44.77
C SER A 838 37.52 9.18 45.02
N ALA A 839 36.28 9.56 45.33
CA ALA A 839 35.91 10.95 45.64
C ALA A 839 36.29 11.40 47.07
N ALA A 840 36.93 10.53 47.85
CA ALA A 840 37.46 10.82 49.19
C ALA A 840 38.69 9.97 49.50
N ALA A 841 39.42 10.36 50.56
CA ALA A 841 40.55 9.61 51.08
C ALA A 841 40.15 8.18 51.50
N VAL A 842 41.06 7.25 51.26
CA VAL A 842 40.94 5.82 51.57
C VAL A 842 41.94 5.40 52.65
N ILE A 843 41.54 4.43 53.46
CA ILE A 843 42.37 3.80 54.47
C ILE A 843 42.39 2.30 54.21
N VAL A 844 43.53 1.78 53.77
CA VAL A 844 43.65 0.39 53.32
C VAL A 844 44.76 -0.32 54.09
N SER A 845 44.49 -1.54 54.54
CA SER A 845 45.49 -2.41 55.16
C SER A 845 45.53 -3.78 54.49
N LEU A 846 46.62 -4.07 53.79
CA LEU A 846 46.90 -5.38 53.20
C LEU A 846 47.11 -6.43 54.28
N ALA A 847 47.82 -6.09 55.37
CA ALA A 847 48.03 -7.00 56.50
C ALA A 847 46.73 -7.45 57.18
N ALA A 848 45.70 -6.60 57.21
CA ALA A 848 44.40 -6.91 57.80
C ALA A 848 43.39 -7.44 56.76
N GLY A 849 43.63 -7.21 55.46
CA GLY A 849 42.67 -7.49 54.38
C GLY A 849 41.42 -6.63 54.46
N THR A 850 41.55 -5.37 54.89
CA THR A 850 40.41 -4.46 55.11
C THR A 850 40.67 -3.08 54.53
N ALA A 851 39.63 -2.46 53.98
CA ALA A 851 39.64 -1.05 53.62
C ALA A 851 38.45 -0.26 54.19
N SER A 852 38.58 1.06 54.24
CA SER A 852 37.52 1.98 54.67
C SER A 852 37.68 3.37 54.07
N GLY A 853 36.57 4.12 53.96
CA GLY A 853 36.55 5.49 53.46
C GLY A 853 36.56 5.59 51.93
N GLY A 854 35.87 6.59 51.40
CA GLY A 854 35.72 6.75 49.94
C GLY A 854 35.08 5.53 49.29
N ASP A 855 35.60 5.16 48.12
CA ASP A 855 35.22 3.94 47.41
C ASP A 855 35.69 2.67 48.14
N ALA A 856 36.67 2.77 49.04
CA ALA A 856 37.16 1.62 49.80
C ALA A 856 36.29 1.21 50.99
N ASP A 857 35.11 1.81 51.18
CA ASP A 857 34.29 1.66 52.39
C ASP A 857 33.58 0.31 52.50
N GLY A 858 34.28 -0.67 53.09
CA GLY A 858 33.74 -2.01 53.33
C GLY A 858 34.45 -3.10 52.55
N ASP A 859 35.43 -2.75 51.72
CA ASP A 859 36.16 -3.72 50.92
C ASP A 859 36.93 -4.73 51.78
N VAL A 860 37.00 -5.94 51.23
CA VAL A 860 37.80 -7.05 51.73
C VAL A 860 38.80 -7.43 50.64
N LEU A 861 40.09 -7.36 50.99
CA LEU A 861 41.19 -7.60 50.05
C LEU A 861 41.92 -8.90 50.40
N THR A 862 42.18 -9.75 49.40
CA THR A 862 43.03 -10.95 49.51
C THR A 862 43.96 -11.08 48.30
N GLY A 863 45.17 -11.60 48.52
CA GLY A 863 46.13 -11.82 47.41
C GLY A 863 46.46 -10.54 46.64
N VAL A 864 46.62 -9.41 47.33
CA VAL A 864 46.95 -8.10 46.73
C VAL A 864 48.25 -7.61 47.34
N GLU A 865 49.21 -7.24 46.49
CA GLU A 865 50.52 -6.76 46.91
C GLU A 865 50.67 -5.25 46.75
N ASN A 866 49.93 -4.63 45.83
CA ASN A 866 50.13 -3.24 45.44
C ASN A 866 48.85 -2.40 45.61
N LEU A 867 49.01 -1.13 45.97
CA LEU A 867 47.93 -0.17 46.18
C LEU A 867 48.21 1.16 45.48
N MET A 868 47.18 1.72 44.84
CA MET A 868 47.17 3.07 44.30
C MET A 868 46.07 3.91 44.97
N GLY A 869 46.47 5.07 45.47
CA GLY A 869 45.64 6.03 46.19
C GLY A 869 44.70 6.85 45.32
N SER A 870 43.82 7.54 46.03
CA SER A 870 42.91 8.55 45.51
C SER A 870 43.64 9.88 45.30
N ASN A 871 42.88 10.94 44.99
CA ASN A 871 43.43 12.30 44.92
C ASN A 871 43.41 13.03 46.28
N TYR A 872 43.28 12.30 47.39
CA TYR A 872 43.13 12.82 48.74
C TYR A 872 44.12 12.13 49.69
N SER A 873 44.30 12.71 50.88
CA SER A 873 45.20 12.18 51.91
C SER A 873 44.87 10.76 52.37
N ASP A 874 45.56 9.78 51.82
CA ASP A 874 45.31 8.37 52.04
C ASP A 874 46.16 7.80 53.17
N THR A 875 45.77 6.61 53.66
CA THR A 875 46.55 5.85 54.64
C THR A 875 46.68 4.41 54.20
N PHE A 876 47.89 3.99 53.85
CA PHE A 876 48.20 2.64 53.42
C PHE A 876 49.10 1.91 54.42
N ILE A 877 48.69 0.69 54.74
CA ILE A 877 49.44 -0.24 55.56
C ILE A 877 49.65 -1.51 54.73
N GLY A 878 50.87 -1.73 54.27
CA GLY A 878 51.30 -2.95 53.60
C GLY A 878 51.32 -4.15 54.55
N ASP A 879 51.92 -5.24 54.09
CA ASP A 879 51.96 -6.50 54.81
C ASP A 879 53.40 -6.98 55.08
N GLY A 880 53.64 -8.30 55.08
CA GLY A 880 54.99 -8.87 55.23
C GLY A 880 55.65 -9.21 53.88
N GLY A 881 54.99 -8.86 52.77
CA GLY A 881 55.39 -9.14 51.40
C GLY A 881 56.32 -8.08 50.82
N VAL A 882 56.30 -7.92 49.50
CA VAL A 882 56.95 -6.79 48.81
C VAL A 882 55.83 -5.96 48.21
N ASN A 883 55.56 -4.80 48.80
CA ASN A 883 54.44 -3.96 48.41
C ASN A 883 54.88 -2.75 47.58
N TRP A 884 54.06 -2.35 46.62
CA TRP A 884 54.13 -1.02 46.00
C TRP A 884 52.95 -0.20 46.50
N LEU A 885 53.23 0.84 47.28
CA LEU A 885 52.24 1.78 47.80
C LEU A 885 52.44 3.16 47.13
N GLU A 886 51.46 3.62 46.36
CA GLU A 886 51.46 4.91 45.67
C GLU A 886 50.32 5.80 46.19
N GLY A 887 50.64 6.87 46.91
CA GLY A 887 49.64 7.79 47.51
C GLY A 887 48.97 8.74 46.51
N ALA A 888 49.59 8.96 45.35
CA ALA A 888 49.10 9.83 44.28
C ALA A 888 49.04 11.32 44.65
N TRP A 889 47.88 11.89 45.03
CA TRP A 889 47.78 13.29 45.44
C TRP A 889 47.20 13.37 46.85
N GLY A 890 47.66 14.33 47.64
CA GLY A 890 47.24 14.47 49.03
C GLY A 890 48.44 14.34 49.95
N ASP A 891 48.22 14.61 51.23
CA ASP A 891 49.23 14.35 52.25
C ASP A 891 49.05 12.91 52.75
N ASP A 892 49.87 11.98 52.27
CA ASP A 892 49.65 10.54 52.43
C ASP A 892 50.47 9.92 53.57
N PHE A 893 49.95 8.83 54.13
CA PHE A 893 50.61 8.04 55.17
C PHE A 893 50.87 6.62 54.69
N LEU A 894 52.14 6.26 54.52
CA LEU A 894 52.54 4.99 53.92
C LEU A 894 53.39 4.17 54.91
N ALA A 895 52.88 3.02 55.33
CA ALA A 895 53.61 2.04 56.14
C ALA A 895 53.78 0.77 55.31
N GLY A 896 54.98 0.51 54.78
CA GLY A 896 55.26 -0.69 53.96
C GLY A 896 55.11 -1.99 54.75
N GLY A 897 55.58 -1.99 56.00
CA GLY A 897 55.65 -3.23 56.79
C GLY A 897 57.00 -3.90 56.61
N ALA A 898 57.05 -5.22 56.72
CA ALA A 898 58.30 -5.94 56.50
C ALA A 898 58.37 -6.34 55.03
N GLY A 899 59.47 -6.04 54.36
CA GLY A 899 59.51 -6.23 52.92
C GLY A 899 60.71 -5.53 52.32
N ALA A 900 60.75 -5.48 50.99
CA ALA A 900 61.61 -4.55 50.27
C ALA A 900 60.68 -3.69 49.41
N ASP A 901 60.05 -2.72 50.06
CA ASP A 901 58.85 -2.07 49.55
C ASP A 901 59.16 -0.85 48.69
N VAL A 902 58.22 -0.47 47.84
CA VAL A 902 58.26 0.78 47.09
C VAL A 902 57.22 1.73 47.68
N LEU A 903 57.69 2.78 48.36
CA LEU A 903 56.84 3.81 48.93
C LEU A 903 56.97 5.10 48.10
N ARG A 904 55.88 5.47 47.45
CA ARG A 904 55.78 6.72 46.68
C ARG A 904 54.65 7.56 47.25
N GLY A 905 54.97 8.70 47.87
CA GLY A 905 53.96 9.62 48.39
C GLY A 905 53.18 10.25 47.25
N GLY A 906 53.85 11.09 46.47
CA GLY A 906 53.26 11.66 45.27
C GLY A 906 53.27 13.19 45.32
N VAL A 907 52.12 13.81 45.08
CA VAL A 907 51.94 15.25 45.21
C VAL A 907 51.33 15.56 46.57
N GLY A 908 52.14 16.10 47.46
CA GLY A 908 51.67 16.55 48.77
C GLY A 908 52.81 16.61 49.76
N THR A 909 52.48 16.47 51.04
CA THR A 909 53.45 16.29 52.13
C THR A 909 53.27 14.91 52.73
N ASP A 910 54.14 13.99 52.33
CA ASP A 910 53.91 12.56 52.52
C ASP A 910 54.78 11.99 53.64
N THR A 911 54.27 10.98 54.32
CA THR A 911 54.91 10.39 55.51
C THR A 911 55.13 8.90 55.34
N ALA A 912 56.40 8.47 55.42
CA ALA A 912 56.74 7.07 55.60
C ALA A 912 56.73 6.70 57.11
N ASP A 913 55.95 5.70 57.50
CA ASP A 913 55.82 5.26 58.89
C ASP A 913 56.43 3.89 59.15
N TYR A 914 57.47 3.87 59.99
CA TYR A 914 58.14 2.66 60.47
C TYR A 914 57.86 2.37 61.94
N SER A 915 56.83 2.98 62.51
CA SER A 915 56.56 2.86 63.94
C SER A 915 56.08 1.50 64.41
N GLY A 916 55.66 0.65 63.47
CA GLY A 916 55.40 -0.78 63.69
C GLY A 916 56.65 -1.63 63.85
N SER A 917 57.82 -1.14 63.41
CA SER A 917 59.06 -1.92 63.38
C SER A 917 59.52 -2.37 64.77
N GLY A 918 59.80 -3.66 64.90
CA GLY A 918 60.33 -4.27 66.12
C GLY A 918 61.84 -4.04 66.32
N ALA A 919 62.52 -3.44 65.34
CA ALA A 919 63.95 -3.13 65.36
C ALA A 919 64.20 -1.71 64.83
N GLY A 920 65.36 -1.15 65.17
CA GLY A 920 65.75 0.17 64.68
C GLY A 920 65.88 0.20 63.15
N VAL A 921 65.42 1.28 62.54
CA VAL A 921 65.45 1.50 61.10
C VAL A 921 66.51 2.52 60.71
N PHE A 922 67.08 2.34 59.53
CA PHE A 922 67.85 3.36 58.81
C PHE A 922 67.01 3.85 57.64
N VAL A 923 66.73 5.15 57.56
CA VAL A 923 65.98 5.75 56.45
C VAL A 923 66.75 6.95 55.92
N SER A 924 66.87 7.08 54.61
CA SER A 924 67.52 8.22 53.97
C SER A 924 66.66 8.73 52.81
N LEU A 925 65.93 9.83 53.02
CA LEU A 925 65.12 10.47 51.98
C LEU A 925 65.99 11.01 50.84
N ALA A 926 67.16 11.59 51.15
CA ALA A 926 68.10 12.10 50.13
C ALA A 926 68.60 11.00 49.17
N ALA A 927 68.68 9.77 49.65
CA ALA A 927 69.13 8.63 48.87
C ALA A 927 67.98 7.77 48.34
N GLY A 928 66.74 8.06 48.77
CA GLY A 928 65.54 7.31 48.45
C GLY A 928 65.58 5.85 48.89
N MET A 929 66.19 5.55 50.05
CA MET A 929 66.34 4.16 50.51
C MET A 929 66.12 3.97 52.01
N GLY A 930 65.62 2.80 52.35
CA GLY A 930 65.58 2.23 53.70
C GLY A 930 66.59 1.09 53.89
N ALA A 931 67.01 0.88 55.13
CA ALA A 931 67.74 -0.31 55.56
C ALA A 931 67.41 -0.66 57.02
N TRP A 932 67.63 -1.92 57.40
CA TRP A 932 67.38 -2.45 58.76
C TRP A 932 65.90 -2.43 59.18
N GLY A 933 65.57 -3.27 60.17
CA GLY A 933 64.19 -3.41 60.63
C GLY A 933 63.23 -3.67 59.46
N ASP A 934 62.08 -3.01 59.53
CA ASP A 934 61.06 -3.05 58.49
C ASP A 934 61.47 -2.25 57.24
N ALA A 935 62.33 -1.24 57.37
CA ALA A 935 62.85 -0.45 56.24
C ALA A 935 63.80 -1.22 55.30
N ALA A 936 64.02 -2.52 55.50
CA ALA A 936 65.15 -3.25 54.95
C ALA A 936 65.03 -3.57 53.45
N GLY A 937 65.47 -2.64 52.60
CA GLY A 937 65.44 -2.80 51.14
C GLY A 937 64.45 -1.84 50.47
N ASP A 938 63.73 -1.07 51.26
CA ASP A 938 62.72 -0.14 50.77
C ASP A 938 63.31 0.94 49.88
N THR A 939 62.56 1.32 48.87
CA THR A 939 62.82 2.47 48.01
C THR A 939 61.77 3.53 48.29
N LEU A 940 62.22 4.75 48.60
CA LEU A 940 61.35 5.87 48.93
C LEU A 940 61.51 6.98 47.90
N SER A 941 60.39 7.52 47.43
CA SER A 941 60.40 8.66 46.50
C SER A 941 59.22 9.57 46.78
N GLN A 942 59.41 10.90 46.64
CA GLN A 942 58.36 11.88 46.94
C GLN A 942 57.79 11.68 48.35
N ILE A 943 58.69 11.64 49.33
CA ILE A 943 58.38 11.53 50.76
C ILE A 943 59.14 12.64 51.46
N GLU A 944 58.45 13.44 52.26
CA GLU A 944 59.01 14.56 53.01
C GLU A 944 59.22 14.21 54.48
N ASN A 945 58.43 13.28 55.03
CA ASN A 945 58.40 12.98 56.46
C ASN A 945 58.69 11.52 56.77
N VAL A 946 59.31 11.27 57.91
CA VAL A 946 59.60 9.91 58.39
C VAL A 946 59.28 9.80 59.88
N ILE A 947 58.56 8.73 60.22
CA ILE A 947 58.34 8.30 61.60
C ILE A 947 59.15 7.01 61.84
N GLY A 948 60.04 7.06 62.82
CA GLY A 948 60.86 5.94 63.28
C GLY A 948 60.12 4.91 64.12
N SER A 949 60.87 3.91 64.56
CA SER A 949 60.43 2.81 65.41
C SER A 949 60.40 3.21 66.90
N ASN A 950 60.14 2.26 67.81
CA ASN A 950 60.35 2.48 69.25
C ASN A 950 61.71 1.93 69.72
N VAL A 951 62.67 1.84 68.80
CA VAL A 951 64.04 1.35 69.01
C VAL A 951 65.00 2.36 68.36
N ALA A 952 66.28 2.33 68.74
CA ALA A 952 67.29 3.25 68.21
C ALA A 952 67.35 3.30 66.67
N ASP A 953 66.95 4.42 66.10
CA ASP A 953 66.85 4.66 64.65
C ASP A 953 67.94 5.59 64.12
N THR A 954 68.11 5.60 62.80
CA THR A 954 68.93 6.57 62.07
C THR A 954 68.15 7.09 60.87
N ILE A 955 67.71 8.34 60.93
CA ILE A 955 66.84 8.95 59.92
C ILE A 955 67.54 10.17 59.34
N HIS A 956 67.74 10.16 58.03
CA HIS A 956 68.26 11.29 57.27
C HIS A 956 67.18 11.83 56.33
N GLY A 957 66.94 13.13 56.42
CA GLY A 957 66.09 13.90 55.52
C GLY A 957 66.67 14.04 54.11
N ASN A 958 66.20 15.05 53.39
CA ASN A 958 66.66 15.46 52.08
C ASN A 958 66.88 16.99 52.05
N SER A 959 66.95 17.60 50.87
CA SER A 959 67.19 19.04 50.76
C SER A 959 65.93 19.90 50.83
N ALA A 960 64.78 19.30 51.14
CA ALA A 960 63.50 19.96 51.32
C ALA A 960 63.13 19.90 52.81
N ARG A 961 62.23 20.77 53.25
CA ARG A 961 61.70 20.73 54.62
C ARG A 961 61.15 19.35 54.95
N ASN A 962 61.70 18.73 55.99
CA ASN A 962 61.28 17.43 56.50
C ASN A 962 60.71 17.52 57.92
N VAL A 963 59.79 16.60 58.24
CA VAL A 963 59.38 16.29 59.61
C VAL A 963 59.90 14.90 59.96
N LEU A 964 60.87 14.83 60.87
CA LEU A 964 61.54 13.60 61.27
C LEU A 964 61.24 13.31 62.74
N THR A 965 60.65 12.14 63.03
CA THR A 965 60.29 11.72 64.40
C THR A 965 60.97 10.41 64.76
N GLY A 966 61.82 10.38 65.80
CA GLY A 966 62.47 9.16 66.30
C GLY A 966 61.59 8.30 67.22
N LYS A 967 60.60 8.91 67.87
CA LYS A 967 59.70 8.29 68.88
C LYS A 967 60.43 7.80 70.13
N GLY A 968 60.98 6.59 70.13
CA GLY A 968 61.50 5.96 71.34
C GLY A 968 62.79 5.26 71.01
N GLY A 969 63.84 5.43 71.80
CA GLY A 969 65.09 4.78 71.44
C GLY A 969 66.29 5.61 71.79
N LYS A 970 67.31 5.53 70.94
CA LYS A 970 68.48 6.40 71.00
C LYS A 970 68.77 6.78 69.57
N ASP A 971 68.08 7.82 69.12
CA ASP A 971 67.88 8.04 67.71
C ASP A 971 68.93 9.01 67.17
N THR A 972 69.20 8.93 65.88
CA THR A 972 70.03 9.90 65.16
C THR A 972 69.22 10.46 64.01
N LEU A 973 68.84 11.74 64.12
CA LEU A 973 68.01 12.44 63.15
C LEU A 973 68.83 13.55 62.49
N SER A 974 68.83 13.60 61.16
CA SER A 974 69.55 14.61 60.38
C SER A 974 68.62 15.25 59.35
N GLY A 975 68.37 16.55 59.44
CA GLY A 975 67.52 17.32 58.52
C GLY A 975 68.17 17.53 57.14
N LEU A 976 69.40 18.05 57.14
CA LEU A 976 70.26 18.39 55.98
C LEU A 976 70.12 19.84 55.51
N ASP A 977 69.19 20.17 54.60
CA ASP A 977 69.01 21.55 54.08
C ASP A 977 67.54 21.98 54.21
N ASP A 978 67.29 23.30 54.25
CA ASP A 978 66.00 23.95 54.53
C ASP A 978 65.60 23.84 56.01
N GLY A 979 64.50 24.49 56.42
CA GLY A 979 64.08 24.53 57.82
C GLY A 979 63.27 23.30 58.21
N ASP A 980 63.91 22.36 58.90
CA ASP A 980 63.38 21.06 59.27
C ASP A 980 62.75 21.03 60.66
N LEU A 981 61.92 20.03 60.92
CA LEU A 981 61.34 19.74 62.23
C LEU A 981 61.84 18.38 62.71
N LEU A 982 62.62 18.37 63.79
CA LEU A 982 63.23 17.16 64.34
C LEU A 982 62.69 16.90 65.76
N ASP A 983 62.08 15.74 65.94
CA ASP A 983 61.56 15.27 67.23
C ASP A 983 62.24 13.95 67.60
N GLY A 984 63.20 14.00 68.53
CA GLY A 984 63.86 12.79 69.05
C GLY A 984 62.89 11.85 69.78
N GLY A 985 61.86 12.42 70.41
CA GLY A 985 60.96 11.67 71.27
C GLY A 985 61.60 11.35 72.62
N SER A 986 61.39 10.13 73.12
CA SER A 986 61.98 9.65 74.37
C SER A 986 63.27 8.88 74.11
N GLY A 987 64.37 9.31 74.68
CA GLY A 987 65.62 8.64 74.36
C GLY A 987 66.84 9.35 74.90
N ASN A 988 67.95 9.22 74.21
CA ASN A 988 69.10 10.11 74.40
C ASN A 988 69.61 10.40 73.00
N ASP A 989 68.98 11.34 72.34
CA ASP A 989 68.98 11.40 70.89
C ASP A 989 70.05 12.34 70.37
N VAL A 990 70.42 12.16 69.10
CA VAL A 990 71.36 13.02 68.38
C VAL A 990 70.59 13.68 67.26
N LEU A 991 70.40 14.99 67.37
CA LEU A 991 69.66 15.80 66.40
C LEU A 991 70.66 16.69 65.65
N ILE A 992 70.59 16.67 64.33
CA ILE A 992 71.46 17.42 63.43
C ILE A 992 70.52 18.19 62.50
N GLY A 993 70.43 19.51 62.67
CA GLY A 993 69.53 20.33 61.85
C GLY A 993 70.03 20.40 60.42
N GLY A 994 71.30 20.78 60.27
CA GLY A 994 71.93 21.04 58.99
C GLY A 994 71.90 22.54 58.65
N SER A 995 71.53 22.87 57.42
CA SER A 995 71.51 24.24 56.92
C SER A 995 70.08 24.72 56.72
N GLY A 996 69.64 25.68 57.52
CA GLY A 996 68.24 26.04 57.50
C GLY A 996 67.86 26.88 58.69
N GLY A 997 66.57 26.98 58.94
CA GLY A 997 66.08 27.43 60.24
C GLY A 997 65.33 26.28 60.89
N ASP A 998 66.03 25.47 61.66
CA ASP A 998 65.55 24.16 62.11
C ASP A 998 64.82 24.27 63.45
N THR A 999 63.80 23.45 63.65
CA THR A 999 63.04 23.38 64.89
C THR A 999 63.22 22.01 65.54
N PHE A 1000 63.87 22.01 66.70
CA PHE A 1000 64.07 20.82 67.52
C PHE A 1000 62.97 20.75 68.57
N ILE A 1001 62.11 19.74 68.48
CA ILE A 1001 60.93 19.59 69.33
C ILE A 1001 61.23 18.70 70.54
N PHE A 1002 60.83 19.18 71.72
CA PHE A 1002 60.91 18.46 72.98
C PHE A 1002 59.55 18.48 73.66
N LYS A 1003 58.83 17.36 73.56
CA LYS A 1003 57.47 17.17 74.07
C LYS A 1003 57.36 15.95 74.98
N GLY A 1004 56.25 15.84 75.72
CA GLY A 1004 55.97 14.70 76.59
C GLY A 1004 56.67 14.73 77.95
N THR A 1005 56.66 13.60 78.68
CA THR A 1005 57.03 13.59 80.11
C THR A 1005 58.51 13.33 80.40
N ASN A 1006 59.26 12.80 79.43
CA ASN A 1006 60.69 12.55 79.55
C ASN A 1006 61.34 12.34 78.17
N TRP A 1007 62.05 13.34 77.66
CA TRP A 1007 62.85 13.20 76.43
C TRP A 1007 64.26 12.66 76.68
N GLY A 1008 64.74 12.71 77.92
CA GLY A 1008 66.05 12.16 78.31
C GLY A 1008 67.20 13.15 78.16
N VAL A 1009 68.32 12.74 77.56
CA VAL A 1009 69.53 13.56 77.37
C VAL A 1009 69.90 13.63 75.90
N ASP A 1010 69.48 14.70 75.25
CA ASP A 1010 69.59 14.85 73.80
C ASP A 1010 70.69 15.82 73.43
N SER A 1011 71.37 15.56 72.31
CA SER A 1011 72.44 16.38 71.77
C SER A 1011 72.03 16.98 70.44
N ILE A 1012 72.10 18.30 70.32
CA ILE A 1012 71.97 19.04 69.07
C ILE A 1012 73.38 19.44 68.61
N VAL A 1013 73.81 18.92 67.46
CA VAL A 1013 75.22 18.92 67.05
C VAL A 1013 75.67 20.24 66.38
N ASP A 1014 74.74 20.96 65.74
CA ASP A 1014 75.07 22.08 64.83
C ASP A 1014 74.21 23.34 65.03
N PHE A 1015 73.59 23.50 66.20
CA PHE A 1015 72.68 24.60 66.52
C PHE A 1015 73.21 26.00 66.18
N VAL A 1016 72.48 26.74 65.34
CA VAL A 1016 72.78 28.10 64.87
C VAL A 1016 71.86 29.15 65.52
N LYS A 1017 72.48 30.08 66.25
CA LYS A 1017 71.79 31.17 66.97
C LYS A 1017 71.31 32.30 66.05
N GLY A 1018 70.38 33.13 66.54
CA GLY A 1018 69.99 34.38 65.90
C GLY A 1018 68.88 34.25 64.84
N ASP A 1019 67.75 33.68 65.24
CA ASP A 1019 66.53 33.43 64.44
C ASP A 1019 66.65 32.40 63.31
N PHE A 1020 67.75 31.64 63.26
CA PHE A 1020 67.88 30.46 62.39
C PHE A 1020 67.24 29.25 63.07
N ASP A 1021 67.89 28.66 64.07
CA ASP A 1021 67.32 27.48 64.74
C ASP A 1021 66.48 27.83 65.96
N LYS A 1022 65.51 26.96 66.27
CA LYS A 1022 64.59 27.05 67.40
C LYS A 1022 64.56 25.76 68.20
N ILE A 1023 64.51 25.90 69.51
CA ILE A 1023 64.19 24.82 70.44
C ILE A 1023 62.73 24.99 70.84
N ASP A 1024 61.87 24.04 70.45
CA ASP A 1024 60.46 24.05 70.81
C ASP A 1024 60.22 23.27 72.09
N LEU A 1025 59.78 23.99 73.12
CA LEU A 1025 59.37 23.49 74.43
C LEU A 1025 57.93 23.91 74.76
N SER A 1026 57.16 24.34 73.76
CA SER A 1026 55.83 24.93 73.93
C SER A 1026 54.76 23.94 74.43
N ASP A 1027 55.05 22.63 74.40
CA ASP A 1027 54.26 21.60 75.07
C ASP A 1027 54.33 21.69 76.61
N HIS A 1028 55.16 22.59 77.15
CA HIS A 1028 55.41 22.77 78.57
C HIS A 1028 55.37 24.23 79.01
N ASP A 1029 54.90 24.48 80.24
CA ASP A 1029 54.79 25.83 80.83
C ASP A 1029 56.15 26.39 81.32
N TYR A 1030 57.19 26.38 80.49
CA TYR A 1030 58.49 26.94 80.87
C TYR A 1030 58.55 28.45 80.62
N LEU A 1031 59.09 29.20 81.58
CA LEU A 1031 59.60 30.53 81.31
C LEU A 1031 61.10 30.45 81.00
N PHE A 1032 61.60 31.32 80.12
CA PHE A 1032 63.03 31.33 79.77
C PHE A 1032 63.95 31.44 80.99
N ARG A 1033 63.53 32.18 82.02
CA ARG A 1033 64.29 32.34 83.28
C ARG A 1033 64.38 31.05 84.11
N ASP A 1034 63.47 30.12 83.88
CA ASP A 1034 63.35 28.88 84.65
C ASP A 1034 64.13 27.73 84.00
N LEU A 1035 64.70 27.95 82.80
CA LEU A 1035 65.61 27.00 82.14
C LEU A 1035 66.99 26.98 82.83
N GLY A 1036 67.45 25.79 83.22
CA GLY A 1036 68.75 25.58 83.85
C GLY A 1036 69.91 25.62 82.85
N ILE A 1037 70.17 26.77 82.23
CA ILE A 1037 71.19 26.93 81.20
C ILE A 1037 72.58 27.07 81.83
N SER A 1038 73.52 26.20 81.45
CA SER A 1038 74.92 26.24 81.85
C SER A 1038 75.85 26.04 80.64
N TYR A 1039 77.09 26.53 80.75
CA TYR A 1039 78.08 26.44 79.68
C TYR A 1039 79.35 25.77 80.23
N ALA A 1040 79.74 24.64 79.65
CA ALA A 1040 80.91 23.87 80.07
C ALA A 1040 81.54 23.16 78.86
N ASP A 1041 82.87 23.03 78.86
CA ASP A 1041 83.65 22.29 77.87
C ASP A 1041 83.45 22.62 76.38
N GLY A 1042 82.77 23.73 76.07
CA GLY A 1042 82.50 24.20 74.70
C GLY A 1042 81.02 24.25 74.34
N ASP A 1043 80.17 23.65 75.17
CA ASP A 1043 78.76 23.36 74.87
C ASP A 1043 77.81 24.12 75.81
N ALA A 1044 76.55 24.25 75.40
CA ALA A 1044 75.46 24.69 76.27
C ALA A 1044 74.67 23.48 76.76
N THR A 1045 74.38 23.41 78.06
CA THR A 1045 73.50 22.40 78.62
C THR A 1045 72.28 23.08 79.24
N ILE A 1046 71.10 22.71 78.76
CA ILE A 1046 69.80 23.20 79.22
C ILE A 1046 69.16 22.07 80.03
N VAL A 1047 69.09 22.24 81.35
CA VAL A 1047 68.43 21.27 82.23
C VAL A 1047 67.02 21.73 82.53
N THR A 1048 66.06 20.84 82.32
CA THR A 1048 64.64 21.04 82.63
C THR A 1048 64.14 19.96 83.60
N SER A 1049 62.85 19.98 83.97
CA SER A 1049 62.25 18.91 84.77
C SER A 1049 61.96 17.64 83.98
N HIS A 1050 61.93 17.72 82.65
CA HIS A 1050 61.55 16.62 81.74
C HIS A 1050 62.74 16.07 80.93
N GLY A 1051 63.92 16.68 81.02
CA GLY A 1051 65.11 16.18 80.34
C GLY A 1051 66.21 17.24 80.25
N THR A 1052 67.31 16.86 79.59
CA THR A 1052 68.49 17.70 79.36
C THR A 1052 68.75 17.82 77.87
N ILE A 1053 68.99 19.04 77.40
CA ILE A 1053 69.37 19.33 76.01
C ILE A 1053 70.80 19.84 76.02
N VAL A 1054 71.68 19.23 75.23
CA VAL A 1054 73.05 19.64 75.01
C VAL A 1054 73.16 20.26 73.63
N LEU A 1055 73.65 21.49 73.52
CA LEU A 1055 73.94 22.15 72.25
C LEU A 1055 75.46 22.15 72.06
N GLU A 1056 75.96 21.28 71.19
CA GLU A 1056 77.39 21.14 70.94
C GLU A 1056 77.96 22.41 70.28
N GLY A 1057 79.12 22.88 70.74
CA GLY A 1057 79.78 24.06 70.20
C GLY A 1057 79.16 25.43 70.58
N VAL A 1058 78.04 25.45 71.31
CA VAL A 1058 77.38 26.68 71.76
C VAL A 1058 77.94 27.14 73.12
N SER A 1059 79.04 27.90 73.09
CA SER A 1059 79.76 28.28 74.33
C SER A 1059 79.18 29.45 75.16
N SER A 1060 78.23 30.23 74.63
CA SER A 1060 77.53 31.31 75.36
C SER A 1060 76.40 31.95 74.51
N GLY A 1061 75.51 32.72 75.15
CA GLY A 1061 74.70 33.75 74.48
C GLY A 1061 73.35 33.29 73.93
N LEU A 1062 72.74 32.27 74.51
CA LEU A 1062 71.33 31.94 74.24
C LEU A 1062 70.43 33.03 74.83
N THR A 1063 69.37 33.38 74.11
CA THR A 1063 68.33 34.33 74.52
C THR A 1063 66.96 33.67 74.42
N ALA A 1064 65.91 34.36 74.89
CA ALA A 1064 64.55 33.87 74.69
C ALA A 1064 64.14 33.78 73.21
N GLY A 1065 64.89 34.40 72.29
CA GLY A 1065 64.62 34.32 70.85
C GLY A 1065 64.86 32.93 70.27
N GLU A 1066 65.77 32.14 70.83
CA GLU A 1066 66.10 30.77 70.37
C GLU A 1066 65.07 29.71 70.81
N PHE A 1067 64.02 30.08 71.54
CA PHE A 1067 63.06 29.13 72.12
C PHE A 1067 61.63 29.46 71.73
N LEU A 1068 60.83 28.42 71.50
CA LEU A 1068 59.37 28.47 71.53
C LEU A 1068 58.96 27.94 72.92
N LEU A 1069 58.34 28.79 73.74
CA LEU A 1069 58.04 28.55 75.16
C LEU A 1069 56.56 28.80 75.48
#